data_AF-A0A972J0R1-F1
#
_entry.id   AF-A0A972J0R1-F1
#
_cell.length_a   1.000
_cell.length_b   1.000
_cell.length_c   1.000
_cell.angle_alpha   90.00
_cell.angle_beta   90.00
_cell.angle_gamma   90.00
#
_symmetry.space_group_name_H-M   'P 1'
#
loop_
_entity.id
_entity.type
_entity.pdbx_description
1 polymer ?
#
loop_
_entity_poly.entity_id
_entity_poly.type
_entity_poly.pdbx_seq_one_letter_code
_entity_poly.pdbx_strand_id
1 'polypeptide(L)'
;MANTASPRLPFEPDEKDLQALDFALIMELLPSAALAYNRSNDLIISINQKLQELTAFEPQILNGQSLSTLISLRLDTNPTGKETRSVQLKTAGGRKIQANLQIRSLSQTNQIVALIFTPPAYQDETQVQQVGFALVESLLKIQSQDSTTAALNAAAETLHHLLNAQAAAAYLLRQSENQLTRVRLNTDLQSSQFPEKITSEDAPLFQPHIWKSNQKPVSSLEELALVKGFHYLLVLPLVRRNEILGQLIAAGFGSPPTEDILRELDFLAAGTASSLEQLTRMENAQRTVLRTKQVVQLEHAVSDNIEEGLIILTPDLCVAEMNPSAEMMLGYASSEVFLQKAEMVLIGNETLSALYKSAQQGIATKAGNNLSLNTRTGKSFLAQVLCIPVMTNGKLSSIVLILRDLSQSEQIRAHTQQLEQRAFLGEVSAIFAHEVKNPINSIMTGLQYIGMTMKPGDPHYDLVSRLQNDCLRLTHLMDSTLTFSKPMEYHFAPVDLAEMLPNILERWAPRLTRLNIRYNFDANPEHPLVKADFRALEQVFVNLVSNAAQAMEKKGGTLNIRIINAAEHFVPPQYEVIVADSGPGIPDDIKAHIFEPFVTTNISGTGLGLAITKRIVSAHKGTINLESYPGGTMFHILLPKAE
;
A
#
# COMPACT_ATOMS: atom_id res chain seq x y z
N MET A 1 14.34 -23.84 45.45
CA MET A 1 13.41 -24.97 45.22
C MET A 1 13.07 -24.96 43.74
N ALA A 2 13.62 -25.92 43.01
CA ALA A 2 13.49 -26.00 41.56
C ALA A 2 12.06 -26.42 41.19
N ASN A 3 11.38 -25.58 40.41
CA ASN A 3 10.09 -25.87 39.81
C ASN A 3 10.38 -26.49 38.43
N THR A 4 10.51 -27.81 38.39
CA THR A 4 10.69 -28.57 37.15
C THR A 4 9.33 -28.72 36.45
N ALA A 5 8.89 -27.70 35.74
CA ALA A 5 7.90 -27.86 34.69
C ALA A 5 8.64 -28.41 33.47
N SER A 6 8.48 -29.70 33.19
CA SER A 6 8.96 -30.32 31.95
C SER A 6 8.34 -29.62 30.74
N PRO A 7 9.10 -29.39 29.65
CA PRO A 7 8.56 -28.79 28.45
C PRO A 7 7.56 -29.74 27.80
N ARG A 8 6.33 -29.26 27.58
CA ARG A 8 5.30 -29.97 26.80
C ARG A 8 5.83 -30.24 25.40
N LEU A 9 5.72 -31.49 24.94
CA LEU A 9 6.04 -31.88 23.56
C LEU A 9 4.96 -31.34 22.60
N PRO A 10 5.29 -31.03 21.33
CA PRO A 10 4.38 -30.36 20.37
C PRO A 10 3.22 -31.23 19.86
N PHE A 11 2.99 -32.42 20.44
CA PHE A 11 2.04 -33.42 19.97
C PHE A 11 1.28 -34.12 21.12
N GLU A 12 1.11 -33.46 22.26
CA GLU A 12 0.03 -33.86 23.17
C GLU A 12 -1.29 -33.34 22.58
N PRO A 13 -2.23 -34.21 22.15
CA PRO A 13 -3.54 -33.76 21.74
C PRO A 13 -4.20 -33.07 22.95
N ASP A 14 -4.74 -31.89 22.71
CA ASP A 14 -5.43 -31.12 23.75
C ASP A 14 -6.61 -31.97 24.24
N GLU A 15 -6.91 -32.00 25.54
CA GLU A 15 -8.12 -32.67 26.07
C GLU A 15 -9.41 -32.16 25.40
N LYS A 16 -9.32 -31.04 24.68
CA LYS A 16 -10.37 -30.44 23.86
C LYS A 16 -10.57 -31.07 22.47
N ASP A 17 -9.56 -31.73 21.88
CA ASP A 17 -9.73 -32.46 20.61
C ASP A 17 -10.61 -33.72 20.77
N LEU A 18 -10.85 -34.12 22.02
CA LEU A 18 -11.69 -35.24 22.41
C LEU A 18 -13.17 -34.89 22.64
N GLN A 19 -13.52 -33.60 22.63
CA GLN A 19 -14.92 -33.16 22.76
C GLN A 19 -15.75 -33.32 21.47
N ALA A 20 -15.11 -33.66 20.34
CA ALA A 20 -15.83 -33.88 19.07
C ALA A 20 -16.50 -35.27 18.97
N LEU A 21 -16.09 -36.23 19.79
CA LEU A 21 -16.63 -37.58 19.80
C LEU A 21 -17.57 -37.75 21.00
N ASP A 22 -18.86 -37.86 20.71
CA ASP A 22 -19.82 -38.33 21.71
C ASP A 22 -19.58 -39.84 21.93
N PHE A 23 -18.63 -40.17 22.82
CA PHE A 23 -18.28 -41.55 23.15
C PHE A 23 -19.48 -42.35 23.66
N ALA A 24 -20.51 -41.69 24.20
CA ALA A 24 -21.75 -42.39 24.55
C ALA A 24 -22.45 -42.90 23.29
N LEU A 25 -22.55 -42.05 22.26
CA LEU A 25 -23.13 -42.44 20.97
C LEU A 25 -22.36 -43.60 20.34
N ILE A 26 -21.03 -43.55 20.33
CA ILE A 26 -20.17 -44.59 19.74
C ILE A 26 -20.29 -45.91 20.49
N MET A 27 -20.34 -45.89 21.83
CA MET A 27 -20.47 -47.11 22.61
C MET A 27 -21.85 -47.76 22.41
N GLU A 28 -22.91 -46.97 22.21
CA GLU A 28 -24.24 -47.51 21.90
C GLU A 28 -24.30 -48.23 20.55
N LEU A 29 -23.47 -47.84 19.58
CA LEU A 29 -23.33 -48.56 18.31
C LEU A 29 -22.75 -49.95 18.48
N LEU A 30 -22.09 -50.23 19.62
CA LEU A 30 -21.53 -51.54 19.83
C LEU A 30 -22.65 -52.55 20.12
N PRO A 31 -22.73 -53.65 19.36
CA PRO A 31 -23.78 -54.66 19.49
C PRO A 31 -23.53 -55.65 20.64
N SER A 32 -22.40 -55.51 21.33
CA SER A 32 -22.05 -56.24 22.55
C SER A 32 -21.95 -55.28 23.73
N ALA A 33 -22.03 -55.80 24.95
CA ALA A 33 -21.79 -55.02 26.16
C ALA A 33 -20.40 -54.38 26.09
N ALA A 34 -20.31 -53.05 26.15
CA ALA A 34 -19.05 -52.35 25.94
C ALA A 34 -18.92 -51.06 26.77
N LEU A 35 -17.67 -50.64 26.96
CA LEU A 35 -17.32 -49.37 27.57
C LEU A 35 -16.12 -48.72 26.87
N ALA A 36 -16.08 -47.39 26.89
CA ALA A 36 -14.91 -46.61 26.50
C ALA A 36 -14.04 -46.34 27.73
N TYR A 37 -12.74 -46.58 27.62
CA TYR A 37 -11.79 -46.48 28.72
C TYR A 37 -10.59 -45.63 28.32
N ASN A 38 -10.27 -44.63 29.15
CA ASN A 38 -9.06 -43.85 29.03
C ASN A 38 -7.94 -44.48 29.87
N ARG A 39 -6.89 -44.93 29.19
CA ARG A 39 -5.76 -45.62 29.80
C ARG A 39 -4.79 -44.71 30.53
N SER A 40 -4.73 -43.42 30.18
CA SER A 40 -3.75 -42.50 30.76
C SER A 40 -4.10 -42.09 32.18
N ASN A 41 -5.40 -42.04 32.50
CA ASN A 41 -5.91 -41.63 33.81
C ASN A 41 -6.75 -42.70 34.52
N ASP A 42 -6.86 -43.91 33.97
CA ASP A 42 -7.66 -45.03 34.50
C ASP A 42 -9.12 -44.62 34.78
N LEU A 43 -9.78 -44.06 33.77
CA LEU A 43 -11.19 -43.65 33.88
C LEU A 43 -12.06 -44.30 32.80
N ILE A 44 -13.22 -44.81 33.21
CA ILE A 44 -14.30 -45.20 32.31
C ILE A 44 -14.95 -43.91 31.79
N ILE A 45 -14.93 -43.71 30.47
CA ILE A 45 -15.48 -42.51 29.81
C ILE A 45 -16.99 -42.64 29.66
N SER A 46 -17.44 -43.77 29.12
CA SER A 46 -18.85 -44.09 28.86
C SER A 46 -19.07 -45.60 28.84
N ILE A 47 -20.31 -46.03 29.11
CA ILE A 47 -20.79 -47.41 28.96
C ILE A 47 -22.01 -47.43 28.04
N ASN A 48 -22.29 -48.57 27.40
CA ASN A 48 -23.52 -48.75 26.62
C ASN A 48 -24.63 -49.50 27.39
N GLN A 49 -25.85 -49.42 26.86
CA GLN A 49 -27.05 -50.03 27.44
C GLN A 49 -26.88 -51.55 27.63
N LYS A 50 -26.21 -52.24 26.70
CA LYS A 50 -25.98 -53.69 26.82
C LYS A 50 -25.07 -54.04 28.00
N LEU A 51 -24.09 -53.19 28.32
CA LEU A 51 -23.27 -53.37 29.52
C LEU A 51 -24.04 -53.05 30.80
N GLN A 52 -24.91 -52.04 30.77
CA GLN A 52 -25.83 -51.75 31.85
C GLN A 52 -26.77 -52.94 32.11
N GLU A 53 -27.35 -53.54 31.08
CA GLU A 53 -28.18 -54.75 31.19
C GLU A 53 -27.40 -55.95 31.73
N LEU A 54 -26.14 -56.13 31.28
CA LEU A 54 -25.29 -57.24 31.71
C LEU A 54 -24.85 -57.12 33.18
N THR A 55 -24.61 -55.90 33.66
CA THR A 55 -23.97 -55.66 34.96
C THR A 55 -24.89 -55.01 36.00
N ALA A 56 -26.06 -54.53 35.58
CA ALA A 56 -27.02 -53.72 36.33
C ALA A 56 -26.43 -52.40 36.88
N PHE A 57 -25.33 -51.90 36.32
CA PHE A 57 -24.77 -50.60 36.69
C PHE A 57 -25.31 -49.47 35.82
N GLU A 58 -25.85 -48.43 36.46
CA GLU A 58 -26.23 -47.19 35.79
C GLU A 58 -24.99 -46.40 35.31
N PRO A 59 -25.05 -45.72 34.15
CA PRO A 59 -23.93 -44.92 33.62
C PRO A 59 -23.40 -43.88 34.61
N GLN A 60 -24.27 -43.29 35.42
CA GLN A 60 -23.94 -42.30 36.45
C GLN A 60 -23.02 -42.85 37.55
N ILE A 61 -23.00 -44.18 37.73
CA ILE A 61 -22.19 -44.85 38.75
C ILE A 61 -20.81 -45.22 38.19
N LEU A 62 -20.71 -45.64 36.92
CA LEU A 62 -19.46 -46.12 36.33
C LEU A 62 -18.67 -45.04 35.58
N ASN A 63 -19.32 -44.05 34.96
CA ASN A 63 -18.61 -43.00 34.23
C ASN A 63 -17.77 -42.15 35.19
N GLY A 64 -16.50 -41.96 34.85
CA GLY A 64 -15.51 -41.28 35.69
C GLY A 64 -14.95 -42.12 36.85
N GLN A 65 -15.25 -43.42 36.91
CA GLN A 65 -14.65 -44.35 37.88
C GLN A 65 -13.49 -45.15 37.28
N SER A 66 -12.63 -45.69 38.15
CA SER A 66 -11.57 -46.63 37.75
C SER A 66 -12.14 -47.95 37.24
N LEU A 67 -11.45 -48.57 36.29
CA LEU A 67 -11.82 -49.87 35.73
C LEU A 67 -11.87 -50.97 36.80
N SER A 68 -11.16 -50.79 37.91
CA SER A 68 -11.18 -51.66 39.10
C SER A 68 -12.57 -51.83 39.73
N THR A 69 -13.47 -50.85 39.52
CA THR A 69 -14.87 -50.89 39.96
C THR A 69 -15.65 -52.02 39.30
N LEU A 70 -15.30 -52.32 38.04
CA LEU A 70 -15.95 -53.33 37.22
C LEU A 70 -15.16 -54.65 37.17
N ILE A 71 -13.82 -54.59 37.14
CA ILE A 71 -12.93 -55.74 37.01
C ILE A 71 -11.93 -55.75 38.17
N SER A 72 -12.01 -56.73 39.07
CA SER A 72 -11.23 -56.72 40.33
C SER A 72 -9.73 -57.00 40.19
N LEU A 73 -9.26 -57.45 39.03
CA LEU A 73 -7.84 -57.73 38.74
C LEU A 73 -7.26 -56.65 37.84
N ARG A 74 -5.99 -56.28 38.05
CA ARG A 74 -5.25 -55.42 37.12
C ARG A 74 -5.24 -56.07 35.74
N LEU A 75 -6.01 -55.50 34.83
CA LEU A 75 -6.18 -55.98 33.48
C LEU A 75 -5.13 -55.32 32.57
N ASP A 76 -4.49 -56.10 31.70
CA ASP A 76 -3.74 -55.55 30.58
C ASP A 76 -4.72 -54.99 29.55
N THR A 77 -4.75 -53.67 29.41
CA THR A 77 -5.68 -52.95 28.54
C THR A 77 -5.08 -52.61 27.17
N ASN A 78 -4.03 -53.31 26.73
CA ASN A 78 -3.54 -53.18 25.36
C ASN A 78 -4.55 -53.78 24.37
N PRO A 79 -4.71 -53.19 23.16
CA PRO A 79 -5.58 -53.74 22.13
C PRO A 79 -5.22 -55.20 21.80
N THR A 80 -6.21 -56.10 21.84
CA THR A 80 -5.98 -57.55 21.69
C THR A 80 -6.15 -58.04 20.25
N GLY A 81 -6.47 -57.16 19.31
CA GLY A 81 -6.82 -57.59 17.95
C GLY A 81 -8.02 -58.54 17.97
N LYS A 82 -7.96 -59.64 17.23
CA LYS A 82 -9.04 -60.66 17.19
C LYS A 82 -9.07 -61.58 18.41
N GLU A 83 -8.05 -61.55 19.27
CA GLU A 83 -8.00 -62.44 20.44
C GLU A 83 -8.93 -61.96 21.55
N THR A 84 -9.58 -62.91 22.23
CA THR A 84 -10.43 -62.66 23.40
C THR A 84 -9.80 -63.26 24.66
N ARG A 85 -10.05 -62.64 25.81
CA ARG A 85 -9.54 -63.06 27.12
C ARG A 85 -10.68 -63.23 28.11
N SER A 86 -10.69 -64.30 28.91
CA SER A 86 -11.75 -64.47 29.91
C SER A 86 -11.53 -63.54 31.11
N VAL A 87 -12.56 -62.79 31.49
CA VAL A 87 -12.56 -61.85 32.62
C VAL A 87 -13.81 -62.04 33.49
N GLN A 88 -13.73 -61.62 34.75
CA GLN A 88 -14.87 -61.61 35.66
C GLN A 88 -15.35 -60.18 35.91
N LEU A 89 -16.59 -59.90 35.52
CA LEU A 89 -17.27 -58.62 35.73
C LEU A 89 -18.01 -58.64 37.06
N LYS A 90 -17.85 -57.57 37.84
CA LYS A 90 -18.68 -57.32 39.01
C LYS A 90 -20.02 -56.73 38.57
N THR A 91 -21.11 -57.16 39.19
CA THR A 91 -22.46 -56.59 39.00
C THR A 91 -22.78 -55.61 40.13
N ALA A 92 -23.77 -54.73 39.93
CA ALA A 92 -24.25 -53.82 40.98
C ALA A 92 -24.73 -54.57 42.24
N GLY A 93 -25.28 -55.78 42.06
CA GLY A 93 -25.69 -56.68 43.16
C GLY A 93 -24.54 -57.47 43.81
N GLY A 94 -23.28 -57.23 43.45
CA GLY A 94 -22.09 -57.86 44.03
C GLY A 94 -21.75 -59.27 43.52
N ARG A 95 -22.53 -59.82 42.59
CA ARG A 95 -22.20 -61.10 41.91
C ARG A 95 -21.10 -60.89 40.87
N LYS A 96 -20.33 -61.94 40.59
CA LYS A 96 -19.31 -61.97 39.52
C LYS A 96 -19.83 -62.79 38.33
N ILE A 97 -19.81 -62.19 37.14
CA ILE A 97 -20.21 -62.83 35.88
C ILE A 97 -18.95 -63.06 35.03
N GLN A 98 -18.83 -64.24 34.44
CA GLN A 98 -17.73 -64.52 33.51
C GLN A 98 -18.08 -64.02 32.10
N ALA A 99 -17.18 -63.29 31.48
CA ALA A 99 -17.30 -62.77 30.12
C ALA A 99 -15.97 -62.90 29.37
N ASN A 100 -16.03 -62.99 28.05
CA ASN A 100 -14.87 -62.84 27.19
C ASN A 100 -14.70 -61.37 26.85
N LEU A 101 -13.49 -60.85 27.02
CA LEU A 101 -13.11 -59.47 26.74
C LEU A 101 -12.28 -59.39 25.47
N GLN A 102 -12.67 -58.46 24.59
CA GLN A 102 -11.85 -57.99 23.48
C GLN A 102 -11.57 -56.50 23.67
N ILE A 103 -10.34 -56.06 23.34
CA ILE A 103 -9.92 -54.67 23.51
C ILE A 103 -9.56 -54.09 22.15
N ARG A 104 -10.21 -52.99 21.77
CA ARG A 104 -10.00 -52.28 20.50
C ARG A 104 -9.55 -50.85 20.76
N SER A 105 -8.72 -50.31 19.88
CA SER A 105 -8.29 -48.92 20.00
C SER A 105 -9.33 -47.97 19.41
N LEU A 106 -9.63 -46.88 20.12
CA LEU A 106 -10.48 -45.78 19.66
C LEU A 106 -9.67 -44.50 19.39
N SER A 107 -8.35 -44.54 19.53
CA SER A 107 -7.47 -43.42 19.23
C SER A 107 -6.19 -43.89 18.55
N GLN A 108 -5.60 -43.08 17.68
CA GLN A 108 -4.34 -43.41 17.02
C GLN A 108 -3.18 -43.63 18.01
N THR A 109 -3.26 -43.00 19.18
CA THR A 109 -2.29 -43.13 20.27
C THR A 109 -2.49 -44.35 21.17
N ASN A 110 -3.53 -45.17 20.92
CA ASN A 110 -3.97 -46.28 21.77
C ASN A 110 -4.26 -45.89 23.23
N GLN A 111 -4.49 -44.60 23.52
CA GLN A 111 -4.78 -44.11 24.87
C GLN A 111 -6.25 -44.31 25.24
N ILE A 112 -7.14 -44.28 24.24
CA ILE A 112 -8.56 -44.57 24.45
C ILE A 112 -8.87 -45.90 23.77
N VAL A 113 -9.48 -46.81 24.52
CA VAL A 113 -9.80 -48.16 24.06
C VAL A 113 -11.25 -48.50 24.37
N ALA A 114 -11.89 -49.27 23.50
CA ALA A 114 -13.16 -49.92 23.77
C ALA A 114 -12.90 -51.30 24.40
N LEU A 115 -13.49 -51.56 25.56
CA LEU A 115 -13.52 -52.88 26.19
C LEU A 115 -14.88 -53.52 25.89
N ILE A 116 -14.87 -54.66 25.23
CA ILE A 116 -16.06 -55.30 24.67
C ILE A 116 -16.21 -56.68 25.32
N PHE A 117 -17.37 -56.92 25.91
CA PHE A 117 -17.67 -58.10 26.70
C PHE A 117 -18.71 -58.98 26.00
N THR A 118 -18.37 -60.25 25.78
CA THR A 118 -19.29 -61.26 25.23
C THR A 118 -19.50 -62.40 26.24
N PRO A 119 -20.73 -62.88 26.45
CA PRO A 119 -20.99 -64.05 27.29
C PRO A 119 -20.32 -65.31 26.73
N PRO A 120 -19.82 -66.25 27.57
CA PRO A 120 -19.08 -67.43 27.12
C PRO A 120 -19.89 -68.42 26.26
N ALA A 121 -21.23 -68.30 26.21
CA ALA A 121 -22.12 -69.13 25.38
C ALA A 121 -22.44 -68.51 23.99
N TYR A 122 -22.04 -67.27 23.73
CA TYR A 122 -22.20 -66.55 22.45
C TYR A 122 -20.86 -66.61 21.70
N GLN A 123 -20.50 -67.77 21.15
CA GLN A 123 -19.21 -67.94 20.44
C GLN A 123 -19.26 -67.64 18.94
N ASP A 124 -20.45 -67.48 18.35
CA ASP A 124 -20.57 -66.97 16.99
C ASP A 124 -20.78 -65.45 17.04
N GLU A 125 -19.74 -64.67 16.72
CA GLU A 125 -19.89 -63.26 16.38
C GLU A 125 -20.91 -63.16 15.25
N THR A 126 -22.08 -62.58 15.50
CA THR A 126 -23.04 -62.31 14.43
C THR A 126 -22.39 -61.31 13.47
N GLN A 127 -22.66 -61.43 12.17
CA GLN A 127 -22.11 -60.54 11.13
C GLN A 127 -22.33 -59.05 11.46
N VAL A 128 -23.43 -58.73 12.15
CA VAL A 128 -23.76 -57.39 12.65
C VAL A 128 -22.72 -56.87 13.66
N GLN A 129 -22.18 -57.76 14.51
CA GLN A 129 -21.16 -57.40 15.49
C GLN A 129 -19.84 -56.96 14.87
N GLN A 130 -19.40 -57.62 13.81
CA GLN A 130 -18.18 -57.27 13.09
C GLN A 130 -18.31 -55.95 12.33
N VAL A 131 -19.50 -55.69 11.76
CA VAL A 131 -19.78 -54.45 11.02
C VAL A 131 -19.77 -53.22 11.94
N GLY A 132 -20.39 -53.32 13.13
CA GLY A 132 -20.41 -52.22 14.10
C GLY A 132 -19.01 -51.74 14.52
N PHE A 133 -18.07 -52.66 14.78
CA PHE A 133 -16.69 -52.27 15.13
C PHE A 133 -15.93 -51.58 14.00
N ALA A 134 -16.05 -52.13 12.78
CA ALA A 134 -15.40 -51.55 11.61
C ALA A 134 -15.95 -50.14 11.31
N LEU A 135 -17.24 -49.88 11.58
CA LEU A 135 -17.84 -48.56 11.42
C LEU A 135 -17.27 -47.51 12.38
N VAL A 136 -17.02 -47.88 13.63
CA VAL A 136 -16.41 -46.98 14.61
C VAL A 136 -15.00 -46.57 14.18
N GLU A 137 -14.17 -47.52 13.76
CA GLU A 137 -12.82 -47.23 13.24
C GLU A 137 -12.88 -46.33 12.00
N SER A 138 -13.83 -46.59 11.11
CA SER A 138 -14.06 -45.79 9.92
C SER A 138 -14.54 -44.38 10.22
N LEU A 139 -15.43 -44.19 11.20
CA LEU A 139 -15.88 -42.86 11.63
C LEU A 139 -14.72 -42.02 12.17
N LEU A 140 -13.84 -42.63 12.97
CA LEU A 140 -12.63 -41.97 13.45
C LEU A 140 -11.72 -41.57 12.28
N LYS A 141 -11.54 -42.45 11.28
CA LYS A 141 -10.79 -42.15 10.06
C LYS A 141 -11.42 -40.99 9.26
N ILE A 142 -12.75 -40.92 9.16
CA ILE A 142 -13.47 -39.86 8.43
C ILE A 142 -13.37 -38.51 9.16
N GLN A 143 -13.44 -38.52 10.48
CA GLN A 143 -13.32 -37.30 11.29
C GLN A 143 -11.89 -36.74 11.31
N SER A 144 -10.87 -37.58 11.13
CA SER A 144 -9.47 -37.16 11.07
C SER A 144 -9.02 -36.63 9.70
N GLN A 145 -9.95 -36.35 8.77
CA GLN A 145 -9.61 -35.87 7.42
C GLN A 145 -9.62 -34.35 7.34
N ASP A 146 -8.65 -33.79 6.61
CA ASP A 146 -8.49 -32.33 6.47
C ASP A 146 -9.29 -31.72 5.31
N SER A 147 -10.00 -32.54 4.53
CA SER A 147 -10.78 -32.06 3.38
C SER A 147 -12.07 -32.84 3.19
N THR A 148 -13.08 -32.16 2.64
CA THR A 148 -14.39 -32.76 2.35
C THR A 148 -14.28 -33.93 1.38
N THR A 149 -13.38 -33.85 0.40
CA THR A 149 -13.11 -34.93 -0.57
C THR A 149 -12.47 -36.14 0.10
N ALA A 150 -11.51 -35.94 1.00
CA ALA A 150 -10.87 -37.03 1.73
C ALA A 150 -11.83 -37.72 2.71
N ALA A 151 -12.67 -36.95 3.41
CA ALA A 151 -13.73 -37.48 4.28
C ALA A 151 -14.73 -38.36 3.51
N LEU A 152 -15.20 -37.90 2.34
CA LEU A 152 -16.07 -38.66 1.47
C LEU A 152 -15.41 -39.91 0.88
N ASN A 153 -14.13 -39.81 0.54
CA ASN A 153 -13.36 -40.96 0.06
C ASN A 153 -13.22 -42.04 1.13
N ALA A 154 -12.87 -41.66 2.37
CA ALA A 154 -12.81 -42.59 3.49
C ALA A 154 -14.18 -43.24 3.80
N ALA A 155 -15.28 -42.48 3.67
CA ALA A 155 -16.63 -43.00 3.82
C ALA A 155 -17.02 -43.98 2.71
N ALA A 156 -16.69 -43.66 1.45
CA ALA A 156 -16.96 -44.54 0.31
C ALA A 156 -16.09 -45.81 0.33
N GLU A 157 -14.82 -45.73 0.75
CA GLU A 157 -13.96 -46.88 1.00
C GLU A 157 -14.54 -47.79 2.07
N THR A 158 -15.02 -47.20 3.16
CA THR A 158 -15.68 -47.94 4.24
C THR A 158 -16.90 -48.69 3.72
N LEU A 159 -17.74 -48.01 2.96
CA LEU A 159 -18.95 -48.59 2.35
C LEU A 159 -18.60 -49.74 1.40
N HIS A 160 -17.58 -49.55 0.56
CA HIS A 160 -17.08 -50.55 -0.38
C HIS A 160 -16.59 -51.81 0.34
N HIS A 161 -15.78 -51.66 1.40
CA HIS A 161 -15.24 -52.79 2.14
C HIS A 161 -16.27 -53.52 3.01
N LEU A 162 -17.14 -52.79 3.71
CA LEU A 162 -18.14 -53.39 4.61
C LEU A 162 -19.18 -54.21 3.85
N LEU A 163 -19.58 -53.74 2.66
CA LEU A 163 -20.59 -54.39 1.83
C LEU A 163 -20.00 -55.35 0.80
N ASN A 164 -18.67 -55.40 0.68
CA ASN A 164 -17.97 -56.03 -0.45
C ASN A 164 -18.59 -55.61 -1.79
N ALA A 165 -18.94 -54.32 -1.90
CA ALA A 165 -19.64 -53.74 -3.03
C ALA A 165 -18.68 -53.61 -4.21
N GLN A 166 -19.12 -53.83 -5.44
CA GLN A 166 -18.24 -53.73 -6.61
C GLN A 166 -18.03 -52.28 -7.07
N ALA A 167 -18.98 -51.39 -6.80
CA ALA A 167 -18.84 -49.97 -7.08
C ALA A 167 -19.39 -49.13 -5.92
N ALA A 168 -18.67 -48.07 -5.57
CA ALA A 168 -19.10 -47.07 -4.59
C ALA A 168 -18.83 -45.65 -5.12
N ALA A 169 -19.72 -44.71 -4.80
CA ALA A 169 -19.60 -43.31 -5.18
C ALA A 169 -20.11 -42.38 -4.07
N ALA A 170 -19.62 -41.15 -4.07
CA ALA A 170 -20.08 -40.08 -3.20
C ALA A 170 -20.49 -38.87 -4.04
N TYR A 171 -21.58 -38.23 -3.64
CA TYR A 171 -22.12 -37.04 -4.28
C TYR A 171 -22.24 -35.93 -3.24
N LEU A 172 -21.92 -34.70 -3.66
CA LEU A 172 -22.15 -33.48 -2.88
C LEU A 172 -23.23 -32.64 -3.54
N LEU A 173 -24.11 -32.06 -2.73
CA LEU A 173 -25.14 -31.15 -3.21
C LEU A 173 -24.52 -29.77 -3.47
N ARG A 174 -24.53 -29.31 -4.72
CA ARG A 174 -24.18 -27.93 -5.04
C ARG A 174 -25.44 -27.07 -4.93
N GLN A 175 -25.52 -26.28 -3.86
CA GLN A 175 -26.69 -25.41 -3.60
C GLN A 175 -26.98 -24.41 -4.74
N SER A 176 -25.97 -23.97 -5.48
CA SER A 176 -26.14 -23.06 -6.64
C SER A 176 -26.83 -23.69 -7.84
N GLU A 177 -26.69 -25.01 -8.02
CA GLU A 177 -27.22 -25.77 -9.17
C GLU A 177 -28.38 -26.69 -8.75
N ASN A 178 -28.69 -26.76 -7.45
CA ASN A 178 -29.58 -27.74 -6.83
C ASN A 178 -29.35 -29.17 -7.36
N GLN A 179 -28.07 -29.53 -7.55
CA GLN A 179 -27.68 -30.75 -8.24
C GLN A 179 -26.61 -31.51 -7.46
N LEU A 180 -26.78 -32.82 -7.35
CA LEU A 180 -25.80 -33.73 -6.77
C LEU A 180 -24.71 -34.04 -7.79
N THR A 181 -23.48 -33.66 -7.47
CA THR A 181 -22.31 -33.87 -8.33
C THR A 181 -21.38 -34.90 -7.71
N ARG A 182 -20.94 -35.88 -8.51
CA ARG A 182 -20.03 -36.93 -8.05
C ARG A 182 -18.68 -36.34 -7.68
N VAL A 183 -18.19 -36.69 -6.51
CA VAL A 183 -16.84 -36.34 -6.06
C VAL A 183 -15.84 -37.28 -6.71
N ARG A 184 -14.65 -36.77 -7.05
CA ARG A 184 -13.55 -37.63 -7.53
C ARG A 184 -12.99 -38.41 -6.34
N LEU A 185 -13.22 -39.72 -6.35
CA LEU A 185 -12.74 -40.66 -5.35
C LEU A 185 -11.66 -41.57 -5.92
N ASN A 186 -11.06 -42.40 -5.07
CA ASN A 186 -10.06 -43.38 -5.47
C ASN A 186 -10.58 -44.34 -6.57
N THR A 187 -9.69 -44.73 -7.49
CA THR A 187 -10.01 -45.55 -8.67
C THR A 187 -10.55 -46.92 -8.32
N ASP A 188 -10.12 -47.47 -7.18
CA ASP A 188 -10.50 -48.81 -6.71
C ASP A 188 -11.99 -48.92 -6.36
N LEU A 189 -12.66 -47.78 -6.13
CA LEU A 189 -14.09 -47.73 -5.83
C LEU A 189 -14.98 -47.85 -7.07
N GLN A 190 -14.40 -47.92 -8.28
CA GLN A 190 -15.12 -47.98 -9.56
C GLN A 190 -16.22 -46.90 -9.69
N SER A 191 -16.02 -45.74 -9.05
CA SER A 191 -17.01 -44.66 -8.98
C SER A 191 -17.45 -44.15 -10.35
N SER A 192 -16.63 -44.34 -11.40
CA SER A 192 -16.89 -44.07 -12.82
C SER A 192 -18.11 -44.80 -13.40
N GLN A 193 -18.57 -45.87 -12.74
CA GLN A 193 -19.75 -46.62 -13.17
C GLN A 193 -21.08 -45.87 -12.96
N PHE A 194 -21.09 -44.88 -12.08
CA PHE A 194 -22.23 -43.99 -11.80
C PHE A 194 -22.13 -42.69 -12.63
N PRO A 195 -23.20 -41.90 -12.80
CA PRO A 195 -23.14 -40.65 -13.57
C PRO A 195 -22.38 -39.55 -12.83
N GLU A 196 -21.79 -38.59 -13.54
CA GLU A 196 -21.11 -37.44 -12.92
C GLU A 196 -22.07 -36.48 -12.20
N LYS A 197 -23.30 -36.40 -12.69
CA LYS A 197 -24.36 -35.55 -12.15
C LYS A 197 -25.64 -36.37 -12.05
N ILE A 198 -26.36 -36.22 -10.94
CA ILE A 198 -27.67 -36.82 -10.75
C ILE A 198 -28.72 -35.75 -11.06
N THR A 199 -29.73 -36.11 -11.86
CA THR A 199 -30.81 -35.22 -12.31
C THR A 199 -31.91 -35.08 -11.25
N SER A 200 -32.77 -34.06 -11.38
CA SER A 200 -33.85 -33.73 -10.44
C SER A 200 -34.93 -34.79 -10.25
N GLU A 201 -34.92 -35.87 -11.04
CA GLU A 201 -35.85 -37.00 -10.93
C GLU A 201 -35.46 -38.00 -9.82
N ASP A 202 -34.16 -38.07 -9.48
CA ASP A 202 -33.67 -38.79 -8.31
C ASP A 202 -33.68 -37.84 -7.10
N ALA A 203 -34.88 -37.56 -6.57
CA ALA A 203 -35.03 -36.69 -5.41
C ALA A 203 -34.15 -37.21 -4.25
N PRO A 204 -33.32 -36.35 -3.63
CA PRO A 204 -32.44 -36.80 -2.56
C PRO A 204 -33.29 -37.33 -1.41
N LEU A 205 -33.06 -38.59 -1.07
CA LEU A 205 -33.81 -39.28 -0.04
C LEU A 205 -33.37 -38.74 1.32
N PHE A 206 -34.31 -38.61 2.26
CA PHE A 206 -33.98 -38.23 3.65
C PHE A 206 -33.67 -39.44 4.54
N GLN A 207 -33.84 -40.65 4.00
CA GLN A 207 -33.60 -41.91 4.69
C GLN A 207 -32.82 -42.87 3.78
N PRO A 208 -32.03 -43.80 4.36
CA PRO A 208 -31.40 -44.89 3.63
C PRO A 208 -32.41 -45.65 2.76
N HIS A 209 -32.03 -45.94 1.52
CA HIS A 209 -32.86 -46.71 0.59
C HIS A 209 -32.06 -47.80 -0.09
N ILE A 210 -32.69 -48.96 -0.25
CA ILE A 210 -32.10 -50.09 -0.93
C ILE A 210 -33.04 -50.61 -2.03
N TRP A 211 -32.53 -50.62 -3.24
CA TRP A 211 -33.15 -51.28 -4.38
C TRP A 211 -32.57 -52.68 -4.56
N LYS A 212 -33.42 -53.64 -4.93
CA LYS A 212 -33.05 -55.04 -5.20
C LYS A 212 -33.42 -55.40 -6.64
N SER A 213 -32.64 -56.26 -7.29
CA SER A 213 -32.83 -56.63 -8.70
C SER A 213 -34.16 -57.32 -9.02
N ASN A 214 -34.90 -57.79 -8.00
CA ASN A 214 -36.25 -58.32 -8.14
C ASN A 214 -37.37 -57.26 -8.05
N GLN A 215 -37.02 -56.00 -7.87
CA GLN A 215 -37.93 -54.85 -7.81
C GLN A 215 -37.85 -54.05 -9.13
N LYS A 216 -38.95 -53.41 -9.52
CA LYS A 216 -38.94 -52.50 -10.67
C LYS A 216 -38.17 -51.23 -10.30
N PRO A 217 -37.23 -50.77 -11.14
CA PRO A 217 -36.54 -49.50 -10.91
C PRO A 217 -37.52 -48.33 -11.06
N VAL A 218 -37.40 -47.34 -10.18
CA VAL A 218 -38.21 -46.11 -10.10
C VAL A 218 -37.34 -44.87 -10.29
N SER A 219 -36.02 -45.03 -10.25
CA SER A 219 -35.00 -43.98 -10.30
C SER A 219 -33.99 -44.25 -11.43
N SER A 220 -33.38 -43.19 -11.98
CA SER A 220 -32.36 -43.32 -13.04
C SER A 220 -31.12 -44.08 -12.55
N LEU A 221 -30.79 -43.96 -11.26
CA LEU A 221 -29.71 -44.73 -10.63
C LEU A 221 -30.06 -46.22 -10.51
N GLU A 222 -31.31 -46.55 -10.22
CA GLU A 222 -31.78 -47.94 -10.13
C GLU A 222 -31.84 -48.60 -11.51
N GLU A 223 -32.28 -47.86 -12.54
CA GLU A 223 -32.22 -48.32 -13.93
C GLU A 223 -30.77 -48.62 -14.36
N LEU A 224 -29.85 -47.72 -14.03
CA LEU A 224 -28.43 -47.93 -14.28
C LEU A 224 -27.91 -49.17 -13.55
N ALA A 225 -28.29 -49.37 -12.30
CA ALA A 225 -27.88 -50.53 -11.53
C ALA A 225 -28.37 -51.84 -12.16
N LEU A 226 -29.62 -51.87 -12.65
CA LEU A 226 -30.18 -53.00 -13.38
C LEU A 226 -29.43 -53.27 -14.70
N VAL A 227 -29.12 -52.23 -15.48
CA VAL A 227 -28.37 -52.34 -16.74
C VAL A 227 -26.95 -52.87 -16.53
N LYS A 228 -26.31 -52.47 -15.42
CA LYS A 228 -24.97 -52.94 -15.02
C LYS A 228 -24.99 -54.35 -14.41
N GLY A 229 -26.17 -54.91 -14.14
CA GLY A 229 -26.35 -56.25 -13.60
C GLY A 229 -26.18 -56.36 -12.09
N PHE A 230 -26.17 -55.24 -11.34
CA PHE A 230 -26.06 -55.29 -9.90
C PHE A 230 -27.29 -55.94 -9.26
N HIS A 231 -27.07 -56.70 -8.19
CA HIS A 231 -28.16 -57.36 -7.45
C HIS A 231 -28.84 -56.40 -6.46
N TYR A 232 -28.11 -55.38 -6.01
CA TYR A 232 -28.65 -54.32 -5.16
C TYR A 232 -27.97 -52.97 -5.42
N LEU A 233 -28.68 -51.90 -5.08
CA LEU A 233 -28.18 -50.52 -5.03
C LEU A 233 -28.58 -49.91 -3.69
N LEU A 234 -27.60 -49.44 -2.93
CA LEU A 234 -27.77 -48.74 -1.67
C LEU A 234 -27.53 -47.24 -1.87
N VAL A 235 -28.46 -46.42 -1.40
CA VAL A 235 -28.35 -44.97 -1.32
C VAL A 235 -28.42 -44.54 0.14
N LEU A 236 -27.35 -43.94 0.64
CA LEU A 236 -27.25 -43.40 1.99
C LEU A 236 -27.16 -41.87 1.93
N PRO A 237 -28.20 -41.15 2.38
CA PRO A 237 -28.16 -39.70 2.33
C PRO A 237 -27.32 -39.10 3.46
N LEU A 238 -26.53 -38.09 3.14
CA LEU A 238 -25.72 -37.34 4.10
C LEU A 238 -26.55 -36.16 4.59
N VAL A 239 -27.37 -36.39 5.60
CA VAL A 239 -28.29 -35.38 6.15
C VAL A 239 -27.79 -34.83 7.47
N ARG A 240 -27.87 -33.51 7.64
CA ARG A 240 -27.56 -32.84 8.91
C ARG A 240 -28.53 -31.68 9.13
N ARG A 241 -29.14 -31.61 10.31
CA ARG A 241 -30.13 -30.56 10.67
C ARG A 241 -31.24 -30.39 9.63
N ASN A 242 -31.72 -31.51 9.07
CA ASN A 242 -32.75 -31.54 8.03
C ASN A 242 -32.33 -30.95 6.67
N GLU A 243 -31.03 -30.77 6.44
CA GLU A 243 -30.44 -30.39 5.16
C GLU A 243 -29.62 -31.55 4.58
N ILE A 244 -29.76 -31.79 3.28
CA ILE A 244 -28.96 -32.80 2.57
C ILE A 244 -27.66 -32.14 2.11
N LEU A 245 -26.54 -32.64 2.61
CA LEU A 245 -25.20 -32.23 2.20
C LEU A 245 -24.73 -33.02 0.96
N GLY A 246 -25.25 -34.23 0.79
CA GLY A 246 -24.83 -35.16 -0.26
C GLY A 246 -25.43 -36.54 -0.09
N GLN A 247 -24.88 -37.53 -0.79
CA GLN A 247 -25.24 -38.94 -0.63
C GLN A 247 -24.09 -39.87 -0.97
N LEU A 248 -24.02 -41.01 -0.28
CA LEU A 248 -23.14 -42.13 -0.58
C LEU A 248 -23.94 -43.22 -1.30
N ILE A 249 -23.33 -43.85 -2.29
CA ILE A 249 -23.94 -44.90 -3.09
C ILE A 249 -23.01 -46.11 -3.10
N ALA A 250 -23.57 -47.31 -2.93
CA ALA A 250 -22.87 -48.57 -3.19
C ALA A 250 -23.75 -49.53 -3.98
N ALA A 251 -23.15 -50.26 -4.91
CA ALA A 251 -23.82 -51.31 -5.67
C ALA A 251 -22.96 -52.57 -5.72
N GLY A 252 -23.59 -53.74 -5.68
CA GLY A 252 -22.86 -54.98 -5.73
C GLY A 252 -23.63 -56.22 -6.18
N PHE A 253 -22.89 -57.31 -6.33
CA PHE A 253 -23.37 -58.65 -6.63
C PHE A 253 -23.49 -59.46 -5.34
N GLY A 254 -24.61 -60.13 -5.16
CA GLY A 254 -24.87 -60.96 -3.97
C GLY A 254 -26.13 -60.56 -3.23
N SER A 255 -26.18 -60.86 -1.93
CA SER A 255 -27.32 -60.56 -1.08
C SER A 255 -27.31 -59.09 -0.65
N PRO A 256 -28.44 -58.38 -0.73
CA PRO A 256 -28.55 -57.01 -0.20
C PRO A 256 -28.29 -57.00 1.32
N PRO A 257 -27.71 -55.92 1.88
CA PRO A 257 -27.58 -55.76 3.33
C PRO A 257 -28.94 -55.89 4.04
N THR A 258 -28.92 -56.50 5.23
CA THR A 258 -30.09 -56.62 6.09
C THR A 258 -30.47 -55.28 6.72
N GLU A 259 -31.69 -55.17 7.24
CA GLU A 259 -32.15 -53.94 7.93
C GLU A 259 -31.25 -53.55 9.10
N ASP A 260 -30.70 -54.52 9.83
CA ASP A 260 -29.76 -54.24 10.93
C ASP A 260 -28.46 -53.59 10.43
N ILE A 261 -27.92 -54.05 9.28
CA ILE A 261 -26.73 -53.45 8.66
C ILE A 261 -27.05 -52.05 8.11
N LEU A 262 -28.27 -51.83 7.59
CA LEU A 262 -28.69 -50.52 7.10
C LEU A 262 -28.73 -49.47 8.22
N ARG A 263 -29.17 -49.85 9.43
CA ARG A 263 -29.12 -48.95 10.61
C ARG A 263 -27.69 -48.56 10.95
N GLU A 264 -26.79 -49.53 10.97
CA GLU A 264 -25.36 -49.31 11.23
C GLU A 264 -24.72 -48.39 10.17
N LEU A 265 -25.08 -48.54 8.90
CA LEU A 265 -24.62 -47.67 7.82
C LEU A 265 -25.22 -46.26 7.85
N ASP A 266 -26.41 -46.07 8.40
CA ASP A 266 -27.00 -44.74 8.60
C ASP A 266 -26.15 -43.91 9.57
N PHE A 267 -25.54 -44.54 10.58
CA PHE A 267 -24.58 -43.87 11.47
C PHE A 267 -23.31 -43.43 10.74
N LEU A 268 -22.80 -44.23 9.80
CA LEU A 268 -21.69 -43.81 8.93
C LEU A 268 -22.06 -42.55 8.14
N ALA A 269 -23.26 -42.53 7.57
CA ALA A 269 -23.78 -41.40 6.80
C ALA A 269 -23.92 -40.15 7.67
N ALA A 270 -24.49 -40.28 8.87
CA ALA A 270 -24.64 -39.18 9.83
C ALA A 270 -23.30 -38.62 10.31
N GLY A 271 -22.33 -39.49 10.61
CA GLY A 271 -20.98 -39.09 11.02
C GLY A 271 -20.19 -38.42 9.88
N THR A 272 -20.34 -38.93 8.66
CA THR A 272 -19.77 -38.31 7.45
C THR A 272 -20.38 -36.94 7.21
N ALA A 273 -21.71 -36.81 7.30
CA ALA A 273 -22.41 -35.53 7.16
C ALA A 273 -21.94 -34.51 8.20
N SER A 274 -21.74 -34.94 9.46
CA SER A 274 -21.19 -34.08 10.50
C SER A 274 -19.78 -33.58 10.19
N SER A 275 -18.89 -34.47 9.71
CA SER A 275 -17.52 -34.10 9.31
C SER A 275 -17.51 -33.09 8.16
N LEU A 276 -18.37 -33.30 7.15
CA LEU A 276 -18.53 -32.37 6.02
C LEU A 276 -19.00 -30.97 6.44
N GLU A 277 -19.98 -30.88 7.34
CA GLU A 277 -20.47 -29.60 7.90
C GLU A 277 -19.34 -28.85 8.60
N GLN A 278 -18.56 -29.55 9.43
CA GLN A 278 -17.45 -28.98 10.17
C GLN A 278 -16.35 -28.45 9.23
N LEU A 279 -15.89 -29.28 8.29
CA LEU A 279 -14.82 -28.90 7.35
C LEU A 279 -15.21 -27.70 6.49
N THR A 280 -16.45 -27.67 6.01
CA THR A 280 -16.96 -26.56 5.20
C THR A 280 -17.06 -25.25 6.01
N ARG A 281 -17.48 -25.34 7.28
CA ARG A 281 -17.49 -24.17 8.19
C ARG A 281 -16.09 -23.64 8.45
N MET A 282 -15.14 -24.53 8.71
CA MET A 282 -13.74 -24.15 8.95
C MET A 282 -13.15 -23.45 7.73
N GLU A 283 -13.35 -23.99 6.53
CA GLU A 283 -12.86 -23.38 5.30
C GLU A 283 -13.46 -21.98 5.07
N ASN A 284 -14.77 -21.83 5.26
CA ASN A 284 -15.45 -20.54 5.12
C ASN A 284 -14.99 -19.50 6.17
N ALA A 285 -14.74 -19.94 7.40
CA ALA A 285 -14.20 -19.08 8.45
C ALA A 285 -12.79 -18.60 8.09
N GLN A 286 -11.90 -19.51 7.66
CA GLN A 286 -10.55 -19.17 7.22
C GLN A 286 -10.55 -18.20 6.03
N ARG A 287 -11.39 -18.44 5.02
CA ARG A 287 -11.54 -17.53 3.89
C ARG A 287 -12.01 -16.14 4.31
N THR A 288 -12.95 -16.07 5.26
CA THR A 288 -13.42 -14.79 5.81
C THR A 288 -12.29 -14.06 6.53
N VAL A 289 -11.54 -14.75 7.40
CA VAL A 289 -10.40 -14.16 8.12
C VAL A 289 -9.34 -13.63 7.15
N LEU A 290 -8.99 -14.39 6.10
CA LEU A 290 -8.03 -13.96 5.09
C LEU A 290 -8.52 -12.73 4.32
N ARG A 291 -9.80 -12.71 3.91
CA ARG A 291 -10.39 -11.54 3.26
C ARG A 291 -10.38 -10.31 4.16
N THR A 292 -10.76 -10.46 5.43
CA THR A 292 -10.73 -9.34 6.38
C THR A 292 -9.31 -8.81 6.58
N LYS A 293 -8.32 -9.69 6.72
CA LYS A 293 -6.90 -9.28 6.79
C LYS A 293 -6.47 -8.50 5.54
N GLN A 294 -6.86 -8.97 4.35
CA GLN A 294 -6.51 -8.31 3.10
C GLN A 294 -7.16 -6.91 2.98
N VAL A 295 -8.42 -6.76 3.39
CA VAL A 295 -9.11 -5.46 3.41
C VAL A 295 -8.41 -4.49 4.35
N VAL A 296 -8.09 -4.91 5.58
CA VAL A 296 -7.37 -4.07 6.55
C VAL A 296 -5.98 -3.67 6.04
N GLN A 297 -5.26 -4.58 5.40
CA GLN A 297 -3.95 -4.27 4.80
C GLN A 297 -4.07 -3.25 3.66
N LEU A 298 -5.10 -3.36 2.82
CA LEU A 298 -5.35 -2.38 1.76
C LEU A 298 -5.72 -1.02 2.33
N GLU A 299 -6.57 -0.96 3.36
CA GLU A 299 -6.92 0.28 4.05
C GLU A 299 -5.69 0.99 4.63
N HIS A 300 -4.81 0.25 5.33
CA HIS A 300 -3.54 0.81 5.82
C HIS A 300 -2.64 1.29 4.68
N ALA A 301 -2.44 0.48 3.63
CA ALA A 301 -1.59 0.86 2.51
C ALA A 301 -2.10 2.12 1.80
N VAL A 302 -3.41 2.26 1.64
CA VAL A 302 -4.04 3.47 1.08
C VAL A 302 -3.84 4.67 2.01
N SER A 303 -4.12 4.50 3.30
CA SER A 303 -3.91 5.57 4.30
C SER A 303 -2.46 6.07 4.34
N ASP A 304 -1.49 5.14 4.29
CA ASP A 304 -0.07 5.43 4.43
C ASP A 304 0.57 6.07 3.19
N ASN A 305 0.01 5.84 2.00
CA ASN A 305 0.60 6.29 0.73
C ASN A 305 -0.17 7.44 0.05
N ILE A 306 -1.30 7.87 0.60
CA ILE A 306 -2.01 9.06 0.11
C ILE A 306 -1.25 10.32 0.52
N GLU A 307 -1.10 11.26 -0.41
CA GLU A 307 -0.43 12.56 -0.16
C GLU A 307 -1.28 13.49 0.72
N GLU A 308 -2.60 13.34 0.74
CA GLU A 308 -3.47 14.07 1.66
C GLU A 308 -3.31 13.60 3.11
N GLY A 309 -3.40 14.56 4.04
CA GLY A 309 -3.42 14.26 5.46
C GLY A 309 -4.79 13.73 5.88
N LEU A 310 -4.86 12.50 6.37
CA LEU A 310 -6.06 11.89 6.93
C LEU A 310 -6.01 11.96 8.46
N ILE A 311 -7.07 12.48 9.06
CA ILE A 311 -7.26 12.46 10.52
C ILE A 311 -8.64 11.91 10.84
N ILE A 312 -8.69 10.88 11.68
CA ILE A 312 -9.94 10.32 12.18
C ILE A 312 -10.18 10.87 13.58
N LEU A 313 -11.37 11.43 13.81
CA LEU A 313 -11.82 11.92 15.09
C LEU A 313 -12.95 11.05 15.66
N THR A 314 -12.99 10.96 16.98
CA THR A 314 -14.15 10.45 17.72
C THR A 314 -15.33 11.45 17.64
N PRO A 315 -16.56 11.04 17.99
CA PRO A 315 -17.72 11.94 18.05
C PRO A 315 -17.51 13.17 18.98
N ASP A 316 -16.65 13.01 19.99
CA ASP A 316 -16.27 14.05 20.95
C ASP A 316 -15.14 14.96 20.47
N LEU A 317 -14.76 14.86 19.18
CA LEU A 317 -13.70 15.64 18.53
C LEU A 317 -12.30 15.37 19.08
N CYS A 318 -12.04 14.16 19.57
CA CYS A 318 -10.68 13.72 19.93
C CYS A 318 -10.04 12.96 18.77
N VAL A 319 -8.73 13.13 18.55
CA VAL A 319 -7.99 12.41 17.51
C VAL A 319 -7.91 10.92 17.86
N ALA A 320 -8.43 10.08 16.99
CA ALA A 320 -8.33 8.63 17.08
C ALA A 320 -7.13 8.11 16.27
N GLU A 321 -6.87 8.70 15.11
CA GLU A 321 -5.79 8.26 14.22
C GLU A 321 -5.36 9.41 13.28
N MET A 322 -4.08 9.42 12.91
CA MET A 322 -3.52 10.23 11.84
C MET A 322 -2.68 9.36 10.91
N ASN A 323 -2.79 9.61 9.60
CA ASN A 323 -1.88 8.99 8.63
C ASN A 323 -0.51 9.72 8.58
N PRO A 324 0.52 9.10 8.01
CA PRO A 324 1.87 9.68 7.91
C PRO A 324 1.91 11.05 7.21
N SER A 325 1.06 11.26 6.20
CA SER A 325 0.99 12.55 5.49
C SER A 325 0.46 13.67 6.40
N ALA A 326 -0.53 13.39 7.25
CA ALA A 326 -1.01 14.35 8.24
C ALA A 326 0.05 14.62 9.32
N GLU A 327 0.80 13.60 9.75
CA GLU A 327 1.93 13.76 10.68
C GLU A 327 2.99 14.69 10.10
N MET A 328 3.37 14.50 8.83
CA MET A 328 4.35 15.33 8.13
C MET A 328 3.86 16.77 7.92
N MET A 329 2.59 16.96 7.54
CA MET A 329 2.01 18.29 7.33
C MET A 329 1.94 19.10 8.62
N LEU A 330 1.48 18.49 9.72
CA LEU A 330 1.25 19.20 10.98
C LEU A 330 2.46 19.19 11.92
N GLY A 331 3.38 18.23 11.77
CA GLY A 331 4.57 18.06 12.61
C GLY A 331 4.30 17.37 13.94
N TYR A 332 3.21 16.60 14.05
CA TYR A 332 2.86 15.81 15.23
C TYR A 332 2.88 14.32 14.89
N ALA A 333 3.34 13.48 15.82
CA ALA A 333 3.18 12.03 15.66
C ALA A 333 1.76 11.60 16.08
N SER A 334 1.17 10.64 15.38
CA SER A 334 -0.16 10.08 15.62
C SER A 334 -0.31 9.58 17.07
N SER A 335 0.74 8.95 17.60
CA SER A 335 0.79 8.49 19.00
C SER A 335 0.80 9.62 20.04
N GLU A 336 1.32 10.80 19.69
CA GLU A 336 1.38 11.96 20.59
C GLU A 336 0.04 12.66 20.71
N VAL A 337 -0.70 12.72 19.61
CA VAL A 337 -2.00 13.40 19.54
C VAL A 337 -3.17 12.49 19.81
N PHE A 338 -2.94 11.19 19.99
CA PHE A 338 -3.99 10.23 20.33
C PHE A 338 -4.80 10.69 21.56
N LEU A 339 -6.13 10.71 21.42
CA LEU A 339 -7.10 11.22 22.37
C LEU A 339 -7.00 12.71 22.73
N GLN A 340 -6.11 13.48 22.08
CA GLN A 340 -6.10 14.93 22.20
C GLN A 340 -7.26 15.54 21.42
N LYS A 341 -7.77 16.68 21.87
CA LYS A 341 -8.81 17.41 21.15
C LYS A 341 -8.29 17.92 19.81
N ALA A 342 -9.12 17.85 18.78
CA ALA A 342 -8.79 18.31 17.43
C ALA A 342 -8.31 19.77 17.40
N GLU A 343 -8.87 20.64 18.25
CA GLU A 343 -8.48 22.06 18.37
C GLU A 343 -7.04 22.28 18.86
N MET A 344 -6.45 21.31 19.56
CA MET A 344 -5.06 21.37 20.02
C MET A 344 -4.06 20.99 18.93
N VAL A 345 -4.52 20.29 17.89
CA VAL A 345 -3.70 19.74 16.81
C VAL A 345 -3.87 20.57 15.54
N LEU A 346 -5.12 20.85 15.16
CA LEU A 346 -5.50 21.67 14.02
C LEU A 346 -5.71 23.11 14.49
N ILE A 347 -4.59 23.84 14.56
CA ILE A 347 -4.59 25.25 14.97
C ILE A 347 -4.78 26.10 13.72
N GLY A 348 -5.90 26.82 13.62
CA GLY A 348 -6.22 27.67 12.47
C GLY A 348 -7.21 28.77 12.82
N ASN A 349 -7.82 29.38 11.81
CA ASN A 349 -8.82 30.43 12.01
C ASN A 349 -10.21 29.87 12.44
N GLU A 350 -11.15 30.77 12.74
CA GLU A 350 -12.49 30.43 13.27
C GLU A 350 -13.29 29.44 12.39
N THR A 351 -12.93 29.28 11.12
CA THR A 351 -13.58 28.36 10.17
C THR A 351 -13.58 26.91 10.67
N LEU A 352 -12.55 26.47 11.40
CA LEU A 352 -12.44 25.10 11.91
C LEU A 352 -13.56 24.76 12.90
N SER A 353 -13.91 25.71 13.77
CA SER A 353 -14.98 25.52 14.76
C SER A 353 -16.34 25.30 14.10
N ALA A 354 -16.60 25.97 12.97
CA ALA A 354 -17.83 25.78 12.19
C ALA A 354 -17.88 24.41 11.49
N LEU A 355 -16.74 23.92 11.00
CA LEU A 355 -16.62 22.59 10.40
C LEU A 355 -16.94 21.49 11.43
N TYR A 356 -16.34 21.57 12.62
CA TYR A 356 -16.57 20.58 13.68
C TYR A 356 -18.05 20.54 14.10
N LYS A 357 -18.68 21.70 14.31
CA LYS A 357 -20.11 21.77 14.66
C LYS A 357 -20.99 21.16 13.58
N SER A 358 -20.71 21.45 12.30
CA SER A 358 -21.46 20.90 11.17
C SER A 358 -21.30 19.37 11.07
N ALA A 359 -20.09 18.88 11.30
CA ALA A 359 -19.81 17.44 11.31
C ALA A 359 -20.50 16.71 12.46
N GLN A 360 -20.54 17.31 13.65
CA GLN A 360 -21.30 16.76 14.78
C GLN A 360 -22.81 16.67 14.51
N GLN A 361 -23.32 17.51 13.60
CA GLN A 361 -24.71 17.45 13.12
C GLN A 361 -24.92 16.49 11.95
N GLY A 362 -23.87 15.77 11.52
CA GLY A 362 -23.93 14.84 10.39
C GLY A 362 -23.83 15.52 9.01
N ILE A 363 -23.39 16.78 8.95
CA ILE A 363 -23.26 17.53 7.70
C ILE A 363 -21.80 17.55 7.24
N ALA A 364 -21.54 17.00 6.06
CA ALA A 364 -20.22 17.09 5.42
C ALA A 364 -19.94 18.53 4.97
N THR A 365 -18.76 19.04 5.27
CA THR A 365 -18.37 20.43 5.00
C THR A 365 -16.95 20.52 4.46
N LYS A 366 -16.71 21.53 3.63
CA LYS A 366 -15.41 21.79 3.00
C LYS A 366 -15.00 23.24 3.20
N ALA A 367 -13.80 23.47 3.69
CA ALA A 367 -13.19 24.80 3.78
C ALA A 367 -11.84 24.81 3.06
N GLY A 368 -11.46 25.91 2.41
CA GLY A 368 -10.13 25.97 1.79
C GLY A 368 -9.72 27.31 1.18
N ASN A 369 -10.66 28.20 0.84
CA ASN A 369 -10.28 29.42 0.11
C ASN A 369 -9.46 30.43 0.93
N ASN A 370 -9.45 30.34 2.27
CA ASN A 370 -8.69 31.21 3.19
C ASN A 370 -8.33 30.50 4.50
N LEU A 371 -8.29 29.16 4.51
CA LEU A 371 -7.99 28.41 5.73
C LEU A 371 -6.48 28.24 5.86
N SER A 372 -5.91 28.88 6.86
CA SER A 372 -4.53 28.66 7.24
C SER A 372 -4.45 27.78 8.48
N LEU A 373 -3.58 26.79 8.42
CA LEU A 373 -3.23 25.91 9.53
C LEU A 373 -1.80 26.20 9.98
N ASN A 374 -1.55 26.00 11.28
CA ASN A 374 -0.24 26.12 11.88
C ASN A 374 0.33 24.73 12.19
N THR A 375 1.59 24.53 11.84
CA THR A 375 2.35 23.36 12.26
C THR A 375 2.76 23.48 13.73
N ARG A 376 3.23 22.38 14.31
CA ARG A 376 3.84 22.34 15.65
C ARG A 376 4.95 23.38 15.86
N THR A 377 5.71 23.71 14.82
CA THR A 377 6.80 24.71 14.89
C THR A 377 6.31 26.15 14.80
N GLY A 378 5.00 26.37 14.63
CA GLY A 378 4.40 27.68 14.44
C GLY A 378 4.43 28.19 13.01
N LYS A 379 4.89 27.38 12.04
CA LYS A 379 4.85 27.74 10.63
C LYS A 379 3.40 27.65 10.13
N SER A 380 2.93 28.71 9.51
CA SER A 380 1.60 28.78 8.89
C SER A 380 1.68 28.32 7.42
N PHE A 381 0.68 27.55 6.99
CA PHE A 381 0.49 27.16 5.60
C PHE A 381 -0.98 27.23 5.20
N LEU A 382 -1.25 27.32 3.90
CA LEU A 382 -2.62 27.34 3.37
C LEU A 382 -3.09 25.91 3.16
N ALA A 383 -4.25 25.58 3.70
CA ALA A 383 -4.79 24.23 3.64
C ALA A 383 -6.25 24.21 3.21
N GLN A 384 -6.63 23.14 2.52
CA GLN A 384 -8.02 22.77 2.32
C GLN A 384 -8.36 21.61 3.25
N VAL A 385 -9.48 21.73 3.96
CA VAL A 385 -9.96 20.72 4.91
C VAL A 385 -11.36 20.28 4.49
N LEU A 386 -11.51 18.99 4.19
CA LEU A 386 -12.79 18.33 3.99
C LEU A 386 -13.13 17.55 5.25
N CYS A 387 -14.30 17.79 5.81
CA CYS A 387 -14.78 17.20 7.04
C CYS A 387 -16.01 16.32 6.73
N ILE A 388 -15.87 15.01 6.93
CA ILE A 388 -16.87 14.00 6.56
C ILE A 388 -17.32 13.25 7.82
N PRO A 389 -18.57 13.42 8.28
CA PRO A 389 -19.10 12.62 9.38
C PRO A 389 -19.47 11.21 8.91
N VAL A 390 -19.06 10.21 9.70
CA VAL A 390 -19.39 8.79 9.48
C VAL A 390 -20.53 8.41 10.39
N MET A 391 -21.65 8.02 9.79
CA MET A 391 -22.88 7.68 10.50
C MET A 391 -23.06 6.16 10.54
N THR A 392 -23.35 5.60 11.71
CA THR A 392 -23.70 4.18 11.90
C THR A 392 -25.05 4.10 12.60
N ASN A 393 -26.03 3.43 12.00
CA ASN A 393 -27.39 3.32 12.53
C ASN A 393 -28.03 4.67 12.92
N GLY A 394 -27.78 5.72 12.12
CA GLY A 394 -28.29 7.07 12.38
C GLY A 394 -27.59 7.85 13.50
N LYS A 395 -26.54 7.29 14.12
CA LYS A 395 -25.70 7.97 15.10
C LYS A 395 -24.33 8.30 14.52
N LEU A 396 -23.74 9.40 14.95
CA LEU A 396 -22.37 9.76 14.60
C LEU A 396 -21.41 8.77 15.25
N SER A 397 -20.63 8.08 14.43
CA SER A 397 -19.66 7.07 14.84
C SER A 397 -18.24 7.65 14.88
N SER A 398 -17.88 8.42 13.86
CA SER A 398 -16.59 9.11 13.76
C SER A 398 -16.68 10.29 12.79
N ILE A 399 -15.63 11.11 12.73
CA ILE A 399 -15.49 12.19 11.75
C ILE A 399 -14.14 12.02 11.06
N VAL A 400 -14.13 12.02 9.73
CA VAL A 400 -12.91 11.95 8.93
C VAL A 400 -12.58 13.34 8.41
N LEU A 401 -11.35 13.78 8.65
CA LEU A 401 -10.79 15.00 8.10
C LEU A 401 -9.78 14.64 7.01
N ILE A 402 -9.90 15.28 5.85
CA ILE A 402 -8.94 15.20 4.76
C ILE A 402 -8.32 16.57 4.58
N LEU A 403 -7.01 16.66 4.78
CA LEU A 403 -6.19 17.86 4.73
C LEU A 403 -5.39 17.85 3.41
N ARG A 404 -5.43 18.96 2.70
CA ARG A 404 -4.61 19.16 1.50
C ARG A 404 -3.81 20.45 1.63
N ASP A 405 -2.48 20.34 1.57
CA ASP A 405 -1.59 21.50 1.53
C ASP A 405 -1.67 22.17 0.16
N LEU A 406 -1.92 23.48 0.15
CA LEU A 406 -2.02 24.30 -1.07
C LEU A 406 -0.75 25.13 -1.32
N SER A 407 0.26 25.03 -0.47
CA SER A 407 1.47 25.89 -0.51
C SER A 407 2.20 25.79 -1.85
N GLN A 408 2.45 24.58 -2.36
CA GLN A 408 3.13 24.41 -3.64
C GLN A 408 2.30 24.94 -4.82
N SER A 409 0.99 24.70 -4.81
CA SER A 409 0.10 25.16 -5.89
C SER A 409 0.05 26.68 -5.95
N GLU A 410 -0.01 27.36 -4.81
CA GLU A 410 0.02 28.82 -4.75
C GLU A 410 1.39 29.39 -5.15
N GLN A 411 2.50 28.76 -4.77
CA GLN A 411 3.84 29.16 -5.23
C GLN A 411 3.99 29.07 -6.75
N ILE A 412 3.55 27.95 -7.33
CA ILE A 412 3.56 27.74 -8.78
C ILE A 412 2.69 28.81 -9.45
N ARG A 413 1.46 29.01 -8.95
CA ARG A 413 0.53 30.01 -9.49
C ARG A 413 1.10 31.43 -9.44
N ALA A 414 1.68 31.84 -8.32
CA ALA A 414 2.30 33.15 -8.17
C ALA A 414 3.51 33.31 -9.12
N HIS A 415 4.32 32.26 -9.28
CA HIS A 415 5.44 32.28 -10.21
C HIS A 415 4.99 32.38 -11.67
N THR A 416 3.98 31.60 -12.07
CA THR A 416 3.39 31.66 -13.41
C THR A 416 2.81 33.05 -13.70
N GLN A 417 2.06 33.64 -12.75
CA GLN A 417 1.53 34.99 -12.91
C GLN A 417 2.65 36.04 -13.11
N GLN A 418 3.77 35.93 -12.39
CA GLN A 418 4.91 36.80 -12.61
C GLN A 418 5.53 36.63 -13.99
N LEU A 419 5.62 35.40 -14.51
CA LEU A 419 6.12 35.13 -15.85
C LEU A 419 5.19 35.67 -16.93
N GLU A 420 3.88 35.48 -16.79
CA GLU A 420 2.86 36.02 -17.70
C GLU A 420 2.93 37.56 -17.74
N GLN A 421 3.01 38.21 -16.58
CA GLN A 421 3.13 39.66 -16.48
C GLN A 421 4.40 40.17 -17.15
N ARG A 422 5.53 39.47 -17.00
CA ARG A 422 6.80 39.80 -17.66
C ARG A 422 6.72 39.61 -19.17
N ALA A 423 6.12 38.52 -19.65
CA ALA A 423 5.95 38.25 -21.08
C ALA A 423 5.08 39.33 -21.74
N PHE A 424 3.96 39.67 -21.12
CA PHE A 424 3.08 40.75 -21.57
C PHE A 424 3.80 42.10 -21.63
N LEU A 425 4.54 42.46 -20.58
CA LEU A 425 5.34 43.69 -20.58
C LEU A 425 6.41 43.68 -21.67
N GLY A 426 7.02 42.53 -21.94
CA GLY A 426 7.99 42.31 -23.01
C GLY A 426 7.42 42.61 -24.40
N GLU A 427 6.25 42.03 -24.70
CA GLU A 427 5.53 42.20 -25.95
C GLU A 427 5.08 43.66 -26.17
N VAL A 428 4.43 44.26 -25.18
CA VAL A 428 3.95 45.65 -25.25
C VAL A 428 5.13 46.62 -25.40
N SER A 429 6.22 46.41 -24.67
CA SER A 429 7.44 47.23 -24.80
C SER A 429 8.06 47.12 -26.19
N ALA A 430 7.98 45.95 -26.83
CA ALA A 430 8.52 45.74 -28.16
C ALA A 430 7.73 46.49 -29.24
N ILE A 431 6.40 46.41 -29.18
CA ILE A 431 5.50 47.14 -30.08
C ILE A 431 5.68 48.65 -29.86
N PHE A 432 5.63 49.10 -28.60
CA PHE A 432 5.83 50.51 -28.26
C PHE A 432 7.15 51.04 -28.78
N ALA A 433 8.22 50.25 -28.67
CA ALA A 433 9.52 50.70 -29.12
C ALA A 433 9.65 50.82 -30.62
N HIS A 434 9.02 49.92 -31.37
CA HIS A 434 8.95 50.03 -32.82
C HIS A 434 8.18 51.30 -33.26
N GLU A 435 7.04 51.58 -32.61
CA GLU A 435 6.20 52.75 -32.90
C GLU A 435 6.87 54.08 -32.55
N VAL A 436 7.71 54.14 -31.50
CA VAL A 436 8.46 55.34 -31.13
C VAL A 436 9.71 55.53 -31.99
N LYS A 437 10.37 54.46 -32.44
CA LYS A 437 11.55 54.54 -33.30
C LYS A 437 11.22 55.13 -34.67
N ASN A 438 10.01 54.89 -35.18
CA ASN A 438 9.53 55.41 -36.45
C ASN A 438 9.56 56.97 -36.53
N PRO A 439 8.88 57.73 -35.65
CA PRO A 439 8.93 59.19 -35.68
C PRO A 439 10.32 59.76 -35.35
N ILE A 440 11.11 59.11 -34.48
CA ILE A 440 12.49 59.55 -34.21
C ILE A 440 13.33 59.49 -35.49
N ASN A 441 13.23 58.39 -36.25
CA ASN A 441 13.93 58.24 -37.52
C ASN A 441 13.47 59.30 -38.53
N SER A 442 12.17 59.59 -38.62
CA SER A 442 11.66 60.66 -39.50
C SER A 442 12.22 62.04 -39.14
N ILE A 443 12.26 62.38 -37.84
CA ILE A 443 12.85 63.63 -37.35
C ILE A 443 14.35 63.68 -37.67
N MET A 444 15.07 62.58 -37.42
CA MET A 444 16.49 62.46 -37.72
C MET A 444 16.79 62.69 -39.21
N THR A 445 16.05 62.05 -40.12
CA THR A 445 16.23 62.23 -41.56
C THR A 445 15.97 63.68 -41.99
N GLY A 446 14.94 64.33 -41.43
CA GLY A 446 14.66 65.75 -41.69
C GLY A 446 15.79 66.66 -41.21
N LEU A 447 16.32 66.42 -40.01
CA LEU A 447 17.44 67.18 -39.46
C LEU A 447 18.74 66.94 -40.25
N GLN A 448 18.99 65.72 -40.73
CA GLN A 448 20.12 65.40 -41.61
C GLN A 448 20.02 66.15 -42.94
N TYR A 449 18.83 66.16 -43.54
CA TYR A 449 18.57 66.91 -44.77
C TYR A 449 18.82 68.41 -44.58
N ILE A 450 18.25 69.01 -43.51
CA ILE A 450 18.47 70.42 -43.17
C ILE A 450 19.97 70.70 -43.00
N GLY A 451 20.68 69.87 -42.24
CA GLY A 451 22.12 70.01 -42.01
C GLY A 451 22.95 69.93 -43.29
N MET A 452 22.57 69.09 -44.26
CA MET A 452 23.23 69.00 -45.56
C MET A 452 23.00 70.24 -46.45
N THR A 453 21.86 70.93 -46.29
CA THR A 453 21.52 72.13 -47.06
C THR A 453 22.03 73.46 -46.45
N MET A 454 22.61 73.42 -45.25
CA MET A 454 23.13 74.60 -44.55
C MET A 454 24.42 75.13 -45.16
N LYS A 455 24.59 76.46 -45.15
CA LYS A 455 25.82 77.12 -45.62
C LYS A 455 26.89 77.11 -44.51
N PRO A 456 28.19 77.17 -44.85
CA PRO A 456 29.25 77.32 -43.84
C PRO A 456 29.02 78.59 -43.00
N GLY A 457 28.99 78.45 -41.67
CA GLY A 457 28.74 79.55 -40.74
C GLY A 457 27.27 79.84 -40.43
N ASP A 458 26.34 78.95 -40.81
CA ASP A 458 24.92 79.08 -40.48
C ASP A 458 24.71 79.13 -38.94
N PRO A 459 24.00 80.16 -38.41
CA PRO A 459 23.80 80.31 -36.97
C PRO A 459 22.97 79.18 -36.34
N HIS A 460 22.26 78.37 -37.14
CA HIS A 460 21.46 77.24 -36.66
C HIS A 460 22.18 75.88 -36.73
N TYR A 461 23.42 75.83 -37.25
CA TYR A 461 24.17 74.58 -37.38
C TYR A 461 24.32 73.84 -36.04
N ASP A 462 24.68 74.55 -34.98
CA ASP A 462 24.85 73.99 -33.64
C ASP A 462 23.53 73.48 -33.03
N LEU A 463 22.40 74.07 -33.41
CA LEU A 463 21.07 73.64 -32.97
C LEU A 463 20.68 72.34 -33.68
N VAL A 464 20.87 72.26 -35.00
CA VAL A 464 20.59 71.05 -35.80
C VAL A 464 21.47 69.89 -35.35
N SER A 465 22.76 70.13 -35.12
CA SER A 465 23.67 69.10 -34.61
C SER A 465 23.26 68.58 -33.23
N ARG A 466 22.81 69.47 -32.33
CA ARG A 466 22.26 69.06 -31.02
C ARG A 466 21.00 68.20 -31.17
N LEU A 467 20.04 68.60 -31.99
CA LEU A 467 18.81 67.84 -32.21
C LEU A 467 19.06 66.46 -32.85
N GLN A 468 20.05 66.34 -33.74
CA GLN A 468 20.48 65.05 -34.29
C GLN A 468 21.06 64.14 -33.19
N ASN A 469 21.90 64.69 -32.31
CA ASN A 469 22.44 63.95 -31.18
C ASN A 469 21.35 63.51 -30.19
N ASP A 470 20.32 64.33 -29.97
CA ASP A 470 19.16 63.96 -29.14
C ASP A 470 18.35 62.83 -29.78
N CYS A 471 18.18 62.82 -31.10
CA CYS A 471 17.54 61.71 -31.83
C CYS A 471 18.35 60.41 -31.70
N LEU A 472 19.69 60.46 -31.84
CA LEU A 472 20.56 59.30 -31.60
C LEU A 472 20.41 58.78 -30.18
N ARG A 473 20.38 59.68 -29.21
CA ARG A 473 20.20 59.34 -27.79
C ARG A 473 18.86 58.65 -27.55
N LEU A 474 17.77 59.17 -28.11
CA LEU A 474 16.45 58.56 -27.99
C LEU A 474 16.42 57.16 -28.61
N THR A 475 17.01 56.98 -29.80
CA THR A 475 17.12 55.65 -30.42
C THR A 475 17.90 54.67 -29.54
N HIS A 476 19.01 55.10 -28.94
CA HIS A 476 19.77 54.27 -27.99
C HIS A 476 18.98 53.92 -26.73
N LEU A 477 18.17 54.86 -26.19
CA LEU A 477 17.28 54.60 -25.06
C LEU A 477 16.21 53.55 -25.41
N MET A 478 15.63 53.65 -26.61
CA MET A 478 14.64 52.69 -27.09
C MET A 478 15.22 51.29 -27.27
N ASP A 479 16.40 51.17 -27.90
CA ASP A 479 17.08 49.89 -28.10
C ASP A 479 17.52 49.25 -26.77
N SER A 480 17.92 50.08 -25.80
CA SER A 480 18.27 49.62 -24.46
C SER A 480 17.05 49.13 -23.67
N THR A 481 15.90 49.81 -23.80
CA THR A 481 14.63 49.42 -23.16
C THR A 481 14.09 48.11 -23.74
N LEU A 482 14.18 47.94 -25.07
CA LEU A 482 13.86 46.69 -25.77
C LEU A 482 14.70 45.51 -25.30
N THR A 483 16.00 45.75 -25.10
CA THR A 483 16.93 44.72 -24.60
C THR A 483 16.57 44.32 -23.17
N PHE A 484 16.05 45.25 -22.38
CA PHE A 484 15.57 44.97 -21.03
C PHE A 484 14.27 44.14 -21.02
N SER A 485 13.38 44.35 -21.98
CA SER A 485 12.04 43.75 -22.00
C SER A 485 11.98 42.34 -22.61
N LYS A 486 12.94 41.95 -23.46
CA LYS A 486 12.98 40.62 -24.09
C LYS A 486 13.63 39.56 -23.18
N PRO A 487 13.09 38.32 -23.13
CA PRO A 487 13.84 37.17 -22.64
C PRO A 487 15.07 36.98 -23.54
N MET A 488 16.28 37.05 -22.98
CA MET A 488 17.50 36.69 -23.71
C MET A 488 17.73 35.18 -23.57
N GLU A 489 17.69 34.44 -24.67
CA GLU A 489 18.24 33.09 -24.71
C GLU A 489 19.77 33.17 -24.80
N TYR A 490 20.45 32.68 -23.76
CA TYR A 490 21.90 32.67 -23.68
C TYR A 490 22.46 31.35 -24.21
N HIS A 491 23.47 31.42 -25.07
CA HIS A 491 24.18 30.27 -25.61
C HIS A 491 25.49 30.09 -24.84
N PHE A 492 25.45 29.27 -23.79
CA PHE A 492 26.61 29.04 -22.93
C PHE A 492 27.64 28.11 -23.57
N ALA A 493 28.86 28.62 -23.77
CA ALA A 493 30.04 27.86 -24.21
C ALA A 493 31.25 28.20 -23.33
N PRO A 494 32.33 27.39 -23.34
CA PRO A 494 33.60 27.77 -22.74
C PRO A 494 34.15 29.04 -23.41
N VAL A 495 34.43 30.07 -22.62
CA VAL A 495 35.01 31.35 -23.07
C VAL A 495 36.29 31.60 -22.28
N ASP A 496 37.40 31.81 -22.97
CA ASP A 496 38.67 32.21 -22.36
C ASP A 496 38.68 33.73 -22.15
N LEU A 497 38.66 34.17 -20.88
CA LEU A 497 38.68 35.60 -20.56
C LEU A 497 40.02 36.26 -20.94
N ALA A 498 41.12 35.50 -20.96
CA ALA A 498 42.43 36.00 -21.34
C ALA A 498 42.60 36.21 -22.85
N GLU A 499 41.74 35.60 -23.68
CA GLU A 499 41.64 35.92 -25.11
C GLU A 499 40.66 37.07 -25.35
N MET A 500 39.52 37.05 -24.68
CA MET A 500 38.42 37.97 -24.89
C MET A 500 38.72 39.42 -24.48
N LEU A 501 39.31 39.65 -23.31
CA LEU A 501 39.54 41.00 -22.78
C LEU A 501 40.60 41.78 -23.55
N PRO A 502 41.75 41.19 -23.96
CA PRO A 502 42.70 41.86 -24.86
C PRO A 502 42.07 42.27 -26.19
N ASN A 503 41.25 41.41 -26.80
CA ASN A 503 40.54 41.72 -28.04
C ASN A 503 39.60 42.93 -27.89
N ILE A 504 38.95 43.07 -26.72
CA ILE A 504 38.13 44.26 -26.41
C ILE A 504 39.04 45.49 -26.27
N LEU A 505 40.13 45.40 -25.52
CA LEU A 505 41.06 46.52 -25.30
C LEU A 505 41.69 47.02 -26.59
N GLU A 506 42.08 46.13 -27.51
CA GLU A 506 42.63 46.50 -28.82
C GLU A 506 41.66 47.33 -29.65
N ARG A 507 40.37 46.97 -29.67
CA ARG A 507 39.34 47.75 -30.38
C ARG A 507 39.13 49.14 -29.75
N TRP A 508 39.36 49.27 -28.45
CA TRP A 508 39.24 50.53 -27.72
C TRP A 508 40.54 51.36 -27.72
N ALA A 509 41.69 50.78 -28.04
CA ALA A 509 43.01 51.42 -27.96
C ALA A 509 43.11 52.76 -28.71
N PRO A 510 42.55 52.94 -29.93
CA PRO A 510 42.59 54.24 -30.60
C PRO A 510 41.87 55.35 -29.82
N ARG A 511 40.72 55.01 -29.21
CA ARG A 511 39.94 55.96 -28.41
C ARG A 511 40.61 56.25 -27.08
N LEU A 512 41.10 55.23 -26.38
CA LEU A 512 41.81 55.39 -25.10
C LEU A 512 43.06 56.26 -25.27
N THR A 513 43.83 56.05 -26.34
CA THR A 513 45.01 56.86 -26.67
C THR A 513 44.64 58.32 -26.92
N ARG A 514 43.57 58.58 -27.70
CA ARG A 514 43.07 59.94 -27.95
C ARG A 514 42.64 60.67 -26.67
N LEU A 515 42.19 59.93 -25.66
CA LEU A 515 41.78 60.45 -24.35
C LEU A 515 42.93 60.51 -23.32
N ASN A 516 44.17 60.21 -23.72
CA ASN A 516 45.33 60.09 -22.81
C ASN A 516 45.10 59.08 -21.67
N ILE A 517 44.44 57.96 -21.95
CA ILE A 517 44.21 56.87 -21.00
C ILE A 517 45.20 55.75 -21.30
N ARG A 518 46.05 55.42 -20.32
CA ARG A 518 46.92 54.22 -20.38
C ARG A 518 46.13 53.02 -19.90
N TYR A 519 46.28 51.86 -20.55
CA TYR A 519 45.62 50.64 -20.09
C TYR A 519 46.63 49.52 -19.84
N ASN A 520 46.36 48.72 -18.81
CA ASN A 520 47.13 47.52 -18.48
C ASN A 520 46.20 46.34 -18.33
N PHE A 521 46.66 45.16 -18.76
CA PHE A 521 45.96 43.89 -18.62
C PHE A 521 46.90 42.87 -17.97
N ASP A 522 46.37 42.15 -16.99
CA ASP A 522 47.10 41.13 -16.22
C ASP A 522 46.17 39.95 -15.92
N ALA A 523 46.62 38.73 -16.16
CA ALA A 523 45.81 37.53 -15.97
C ALA A 523 46.61 36.41 -15.29
N ASN A 524 46.13 35.97 -14.13
CA ASN A 524 46.66 34.81 -13.43
C ASN A 524 45.47 34.01 -12.83
N PRO A 525 45.08 32.88 -13.45
CA PRO A 525 45.85 32.02 -14.35
C PRO A 525 45.83 32.43 -15.83
N GLU A 526 46.67 31.80 -16.66
CA GLU A 526 46.82 32.09 -18.10
C GLU A 526 45.59 31.75 -18.96
N HIS A 527 44.82 30.70 -18.60
CA HIS A 527 43.62 30.26 -19.32
C HIS A 527 42.36 30.23 -18.42
N PRO A 528 41.83 31.39 -18.03
CA PRO A 528 40.64 31.50 -17.19
C PRO A 528 39.35 31.23 -17.99
N LEU A 529 39.05 29.93 -18.18
CA LEU A 529 37.83 29.48 -18.86
C LEU A 529 36.58 29.61 -17.98
N VAL A 530 35.56 30.29 -18.51
CA VAL A 530 34.22 30.42 -17.89
C VAL A 530 33.14 29.86 -18.81
N LYS A 531 32.06 29.33 -18.24
CA LYS A 531 30.90 28.89 -19.02
C LYS A 531 29.97 30.07 -19.25
N ALA A 532 30.03 30.68 -20.43
CA ALA A 532 29.36 31.95 -20.73
C ALA A 532 28.82 32.05 -22.16
N ASP A 533 27.85 32.94 -22.36
CA ASP A 533 27.51 33.45 -23.69
C ASP A 533 28.53 34.54 -24.06
N PHE A 534 29.32 34.29 -25.10
CA PHE A 534 30.41 35.18 -25.53
C PHE A 534 29.91 36.62 -25.78
N ARG A 535 28.80 36.79 -26.49
CA ARG A 535 28.29 38.12 -26.88
C ARG A 535 27.74 38.89 -25.68
N ALA A 536 27.00 38.20 -24.82
CA ALA A 536 26.45 38.80 -23.60
C ALA A 536 27.59 39.22 -22.66
N LEU A 537 28.59 38.36 -22.49
CA LEU A 537 29.74 38.68 -21.64
C LEU A 537 30.60 39.80 -22.27
N GLU A 538 30.74 39.85 -23.59
CA GLU A 538 31.42 40.93 -24.30
C GLU A 538 30.74 42.27 -24.04
N GLN A 539 29.41 42.29 -24.06
CA GLN A 539 28.62 43.47 -23.72
C GLN A 539 28.88 43.96 -22.29
N VAL A 540 29.06 43.05 -21.31
CA VAL A 540 29.42 43.43 -19.93
C VAL A 540 30.72 44.23 -19.92
N PHE A 541 31.79 43.68 -20.50
CA PHE A 541 33.10 44.31 -20.42
C PHE A 541 33.23 45.54 -21.32
N VAL A 542 32.59 45.56 -22.50
CA VAL A 542 32.50 46.76 -23.34
C VAL A 542 31.82 47.89 -22.59
N ASN A 543 30.74 47.60 -21.84
CA ASN A 543 30.06 48.61 -21.03
C ASN A 543 30.94 49.15 -19.90
N LEU A 544 31.68 48.29 -19.19
CA LEU A 544 32.60 48.72 -18.14
C LEU A 544 33.78 49.55 -18.68
N VAL A 545 34.39 49.11 -19.78
CA VAL A 545 35.47 49.86 -20.47
C VAL A 545 34.97 51.21 -20.98
N SER A 546 33.76 51.24 -21.56
CA SER A 546 33.11 52.48 -21.99
C SER A 546 32.89 53.43 -20.82
N ASN A 547 32.37 52.94 -19.70
CA ASN A 547 32.12 53.76 -18.50
C ASN A 547 33.41 54.33 -17.93
N ALA A 548 34.48 53.53 -17.85
CA ALA A 548 35.80 53.99 -17.43
C ALA A 548 36.36 55.08 -18.38
N ALA A 549 36.26 54.87 -19.69
CA ALA A 549 36.72 55.83 -20.68
C ALA A 549 35.95 57.16 -20.62
N GLN A 550 34.63 57.12 -20.39
CA GLN A 550 33.80 58.31 -20.20
C GLN A 550 34.15 59.05 -18.91
N ALA A 551 34.35 58.32 -17.80
CA ALA A 551 34.71 58.91 -16.52
C ALA A 551 36.05 59.67 -16.57
N MET A 552 36.98 59.23 -17.43
CA MET A 552 38.30 59.84 -17.62
C MET A 552 38.41 60.79 -18.83
N GLU A 553 37.31 61.07 -19.54
CA GLU A 553 37.33 61.79 -20.84
C GLU A 553 38.00 63.18 -20.75
N LYS A 554 37.91 63.88 -19.61
CA LYS A 554 38.47 65.23 -19.44
C LYS A 554 39.91 65.28 -18.95
N LYS A 555 40.34 64.33 -18.12
CA LYS A 555 41.63 64.38 -17.40
C LYS A 555 42.62 63.29 -17.82
N GLY A 556 42.20 62.33 -18.64
CA GLY A 556 42.96 61.11 -18.88
C GLY A 556 43.06 60.25 -17.62
N GLY A 557 43.90 59.22 -17.65
CA GLY A 557 44.10 58.35 -16.49
C GLY A 557 44.64 56.96 -16.83
N THR A 558 44.35 56.00 -15.96
CA THR A 558 44.74 54.60 -16.12
C THR A 558 43.54 53.67 -16.00
N LEU A 559 43.41 52.73 -16.93
CA LEU A 559 42.47 51.61 -16.89
C LEU A 559 43.24 50.30 -16.66
N ASN A 560 43.01 49.62 -15.54
CA ASN A 560 43.65 48.34 -15.25
C ASN A 560 42.59 47.24 -15.23
N ILE A 561 42.83 46.16 -15.98
CA ILE A 561 41.98 44.96 -15.95
C ILE A 561 42.82 43.80 -15.45
N ARG A 562 42.39 43.15 -14.36
CA ARG A 562 43.07 42.00 -13.77
C ARG A 562 42.14 40.79 -13.67
N ILE A 563 42.64 39.60 -13.97
CA ILE A 563 41.96 38.33 -13.68
C ILE A 563 42.72 37.58 -12.60
N ILE A 564 42.03 37.18 -11.53
CA ILE A 564 42.57 36.35 -10.44
C ILE A 564 41.65 35.17 -10.11
N ASN A 565 42.17 34.17 -9.40
CA ASN A 565 41.32 33.19 -8.73
C ASN A 565 40.55 33.86 -7.58
N ALA A 566 39.23 33.65 -7.53
CA ALA A 566 38.44 34.08 -6.38
C ALA A 566 38.78 33.22 -5.15
N ALA A 567 38.41 33.71 -3.95
CA ALA A 567 38.65 33.01 -2.69
C ALA A 567 38.06 31.58 -2.68
N GLU A 568 38.77 30.63 -2.06
CA GLU A 568 38.46 29.19 -2.10
C GLU A 568 37.08 28.80 -1.51
N HIS A 569 36.44 29.69 -0.76
CA HIS A 569 35.12 29.43 -0.16
C HIS A 569 33.93 29.52 -1.14
N PHE A 570 34.14 29.97 -2.38
CA PHE A 570 33.09 30.03 -3.38
C PHE A 570 32.86 28.65 -4.02
N VAL A 571 31.64 28.13 -3.94
CA VAL A 571 31.22 26.87 -4.56
C VAL A 571 30.11 27.15 -5.59
N PRO A 572 30.30 26.85 -6.89
CA PRO A 572 31.51 26.30 -7.52
C PRO A 572 32.68 27.30 -7.54
N PRO A 573 33.94 26.85 -7.77
CA PRO A 573 35.09 27.74 -7.93
C PRO A 573 34.84 28.84 -8.94
N GLN A 574 35.36 30.05 -8.69
CA GLN A 574 35.11 31.24 -9.51
C GLN A 574 36.42 31.93 -9.91
N TYR A 575 36.39 32.64 -11.03
CA TYR A 575 37.37 33.68 -11.39
C TYR A 575 36.84 35.05 -11.01
N GLU A 576 37.72 35.92 -10.57
CA GLU A 576 37.42 37.34 -10.31
C GLU A 576 38.08 38.19 -11.39
N VAL A 577 37.27 38.98 -12.08
CA VAL A 577 37.71 40.00 -13.04
C VAL A 577 37.55 41.37 -12.40
N ILE A 578 38.67 42.08 -12.24
CA ILE A 578 38.72 43.40 -11.63
C ILE A 578 38.93 44.42 -12.74
N VAL A 579 37.99 45.34 -12.92
CA VAL A 579 38.10 46.47 -13.87
C VAL A 579 38.22 47.76 -13.07
N ALA A 580 39.41 48.35 -13.06
CA ALA A 580 39.77 49.50 -12.23
C ALA A 580 40.13 50.73 -13.08
N ASP A 581 39.50 51.87 -12.81
CA ASP A 581 39.82 53.17 -13.42
C ASP A 581 40.30 54.20 -12.39
N SER A 582 41.07 55.18 -12.86
CA SER A 582 41.53 56.34 -12.07
C SER A 582 40.68 57.59 -12.32
N GLY A 583 39.39 57.41 -12.59
CA GLY A 583 38.43 58.49 -12.79
C GLY A 583 38.09 59.24 -11.50
N PRO A 584 37.09 60.14 -11.52
CA PRO A 584 36.69 60.91 -10.34
C PRO A 584 36.07 60.07 -9.21
N GLY A 585 35.76 58.80 -9.46
CA GLY A 585 35.01 57.95 -8.54
C GLY A 585 33.50 58.17 -8.65
N ILE A 586 32.75 57.44 -7.82
CA ILE A 586 31.30 57.45 -7.73
C ILE A 586 30.89 58.05 -6.37
N PRO A 587 30.04 59.09 -6.34
CA PRO A 587 29.48 59.65 -5.11
C PRO A 587 28.74 58.62 -4.25
N ASP A 588 28.89 58.69 -2.92
CA ASP A 588 28.35 57.70 -1.97
C ASP A 588 26.82 57.55 -2.01
N ASP A 589 26.11 58.65 -2.31
CA ASP A 589 24.65 58.72 -2.41
C ASP A 589 24.07 57.86 -3.53
N ILE A 590 24.85 57.59 -4.58
CA ILE A 590 24.38 56.77 -5.71
C ILE A 590 25.01 55.37 -5.77
N LYS A 591 26.04 55.07 -4.97
CA LYS A 591 26.72 53.76 -4.99
C LYS A 591 25.77 52.59 -4.80
N ALA A 592 24.81 52.72 -3.87
CA ALA A 592 23.83 51.67 -3.57
C ALA A 592 22.85 51.40 -4.73
N HIS A 593 22.57 52.44 -5.54
CA HIS A 593 21.54 52.41 -6.58
C HIS A 593 22.12 52.34 -7.99
N ILE A 594 23.45 52.31 -8.16
CA ILE A 594 24.08 52.44 -9.49
C ILE A 594 23.80 51.27 -10.44
N PHE A 595 23.35 50.13 -9.91
CA PHE A 595 22.90 48.98 -10.70
C PHE A 595 21.38 48.98 -10.97
N GLU A 596 20.64 49.95 -10.44
CA GLU A 596 19.22 50.13 -10.75
C GLU A 596 19.06 50.78 -12.14
N PRO A 597 18.02 50.42 -12.90
CA PRO A 597 17.76 51.02 -14.21
C PRO A 597 17.63 52.55 -14.13
N PHE A 598 18.17 53.25 -15.14
CA PHE A 598 18.10 54.71 -15.32
C PHE A 598 18.93 55.56 -14.34
N VAL A 599 19.69 54.96 -13.43
CA VAL A 599 20.60 55.68 -12.54
C VAL A 599 21.90 56.02 -13.27
N THR A 600 22.21 57.32 -13.43
CA THR A 600 23.44 57.80 -14.09
C THR A 600 23.81 59.20 -13.62
N THR A 601 25.12 59.49 -13.49
CA THR A 601 25.66 60.85 -13.27
C THR A 601 26.08 61.53 -14.58
N ASN A 602 26.10 60.78 -15.68
CA ASN A 602 26.46 61.30 -16.98
C ASN A 602 25.23 61.87 -17.71
N ILE A 603 25.33 63.13 -18.15
CA ILE A 603 24.29 63.88 -18.87
C ILE A 603 23.94 63.22 -20.21
N SER A 604 24.87 62.48 -20.84
CA SER A 604 24.65 61.75 -22.11
C SER A 604 24.38 60.25 -21.94
N GLY A 605 24.46 59.71 -20.72
CA GLY A 605 24.26 58.30 -20.43
C GLY A 605 22.78 57.89 -20.39
N THR A 606 22.50 56.62 -20.68
CA THR A 606 21.14 56.03 -20.59
C THR A 606 20.81 55.49 -19.20
N GLY A 607 21.81 55.27 -18.34
CA GLY A 607 21.64 54.66 -17.02
C GLY A 607 21.23 53.18 -17.04
N LEU A 608 21.21 52.54 -18.21
CA LEU A 608 20.81 51.13 -18.35
C LEU A 608 22.00 50.16 -18.42
N GLY A 609 23.20 50.66 -18.75
CA GLY A 609 24.37 49.82 -18.95
C GLY A 609 24.68 48.94 -17.75
N LEU A 610 24.84 49.52 -16.55
CA LEU A 610 25.18 48.77 -15.34
C LEU A 610 24.07 47.82 -14.88
N ALA A 611 22.80 48.20 -15.08
CA ALA A 611 21.66 47.31 -14.82
C ALA A 611 21.67 46.09 -15.76
N ILE A 612 21.98 46.29 -17.05
CA ILE A 612 22.15 45.20 -18.01
C ILE A 612 23.37 44.33 -17.65
N THR A 613 24.49 44.95 -17.27
CA THR A 613 25.68 44.23 -16.80
C THR A 613 25.34 43.31 -15.62
N LYS A 614 24.67 43.83 -14.58
CA LYS A 614 24.27 43.04 -13.41
C LYS A 614 23.34 41.88 -13.81
N ARG A 615 22.40 42.12 -14.72
CA ARG A 615 21.49 41.09 -15.22
C ARG A 615 22.23 39.97 -15.96
N ILE A 616 23.15 40.33 -16.86
CA ILE A 616 23.95 39.35 -17.62
C ILE A 616 24.82 38.54 -16.67
N VAL A 617 25.57 39.19 -15.77
CA VAL A 617 26.43 38.51 -14.80
C VAL A 617 25.62 37.55 -13.91
N SER A 618 24.45 37.97 -13.44
CA SER A 618 23.56 37.12 -12.64
C SER A 618 23.01 35.92 -13.43
N ALA A 619 22.66 36.10 -14.71
CA ALA A 619 22.25 35.01 -15.59
C ALA A 619 23.38 33.98 -15.82
N HIS A 620 24.63 34.40 -15.69
CA HIS A 620 25.83 33.56 -15.73
C HIS A 620 26.18 32.95 -14.37
N LYS A 621 25.28 33.04 -13.37
CA LYS A 621 25.50 32.63 -11.98
C LYS A 621 26.69 33.33 -11.31
N GLY A 622 27.09 34.48 -11.84
CA GLY A 622 28.12 35.34 -11.29
C GLY A 622 27.58 36.44 -10.40
N THR A 623 28.48 37.21 -9.82
CA THR A 623 28.13 38.43 -9.06
C THR A 623 28.99 39.61 -9.49
N ILE A 624 28.46 40.83 -9.39
CA ILE A 624 29.20 42.06 -9.65
C ILE A 624 29.08 42.98 -8.45
N ASN A 625 30.24 43.42 -7.94
CA ASN A 625 30.37 44.38 -6.85
C ASN A 625 31.18 45.60 -7.30
N LEU A 626 31.09 46.66 -6.52
CA LEU A 626 31.71 47.93 -6.79
C LEU A 626 32.43 48.44 -5.54
N GLU A 627 33.68 48.85 -5.72
CA GLU A 627 34.40 49.70 -4.78
C GLU A 627 34.74 51.01 -5.48
N SER A 628 34.52 52.15 -4.82
CA SER A 628 34.82 53.44 -5.43
C SER A 628 35.20 54.46 -4.38
N TYR A 629 36.17 55.31 -4.71
CA TYR A 629 36.72 56.34 -3.84
C TYR A 629 37.01 57.58 -4.68
N PRO A 630 37.13 58.78 -4.08
CA PRO A 630 37.59 59.95 -4.82
C PRO A 630 38.95 59.68 -5.47
N GLY A 631 38.98 59.57 -6.80
CA GLY A 631 40.18 59.23 -7.58
C GLY A 631 40.23 57.82 -8.19
N GLY A 632 39.17 57.01 -8.06
CA GLY A 632 39.05 55.78 -8.85
C GLY A 632 37.84 54.90 -8.54
N THR A 633 37.56 53.96 -9.44
CA THR A 633 36.45 53.00 -9.33
C THR A 633 36.94 51.61 -9.71
N MET A 634 36.52 50.58 -8.98
CA MET A 634 36.84 49.19 -9.21
C MET A 634 35.56 48.36 -9.25
N PHE A 635 35.31 47.70 -10.39
CA PHE A 635 34.27 46.69 -10.52
C PHE A 635 34.87 45.31 -10.34
N HIS A 636 34.26 44.51 -9.46
CA HIS A 636 34.66 43.14 -9.17
C HIS A 636 33.60 42.20 -9.74
N ILE A 637 33.96 41.41 -10.75
CA ILE A 637 33.04 40.48 -11.42
C ILE A 637 33.48 39.07 -11.12
N LEU A 638 32.66 38.34 -10.39
CA LEU A 638 32.88 36.94 -10.06
C LEU A 638 32.11 36.05 -11.05
N LEU A 639 32.81 35.13 -11.71
CA LEU A 639 32.24 34.21 -12.70
C LEU A 639 32.62 32.76 -12.38
N PRO A 640 31.68 31.80 -12.41
CA PRO A 640 31.98 30.38 -12.25
C PRO A 640 32.96 29.87 -13.31
N LYS A 641 33.94 29.07 -12.87
CA LYS A 641 34.84 28.37 -13.79
C LYS A 641 34.05 27.39 -14.67
N ALA A 642 34.47 27.25 -15.93
CA ALA A 642 34.01 26.15 -16.76
C ALA A 642 34.54 24.83 -16.19
N GLU A 643 33.69 23.79 -16.22
CA GLU A 643 34.08 22.41 -15.88
C GLU A 643 35.01 21.81 -16.94
#